data_AF-A0A2V9IKP3-F1
#
_entry.id   AF-A0A2V9IKP3-F1
#
_cell.length_a   1.000
_cell.length_b   1.000
_cell.length_c   1.000
_cell.angle_alpha   90.00
_cell.angle_beta   90.00
_cell.angle_gamma   90.00
#
_symmetry.space_group_name_H-M   'P 1'
#
loop_
_entity.id
_entity.type
_entity.pdbx_description
1 polymer ?
#
loop_
_entity_poly.entity_id
_entity_poly.type
_entity_poly.pdbx_seq_one_letter_code
_entity_poly.pdbx_strand_id
1 'polypeptide(L)'
;MARRREASPQSHQSQSPGDDSGRQRNCRRAALVEPCCVRAMGERYRSVRIRADLAAGRLIERSRARIRRSLLRFVLALIAFPGGVLICDGAQGALPGDRSVYRRAFELLSSGHAVEALAEADAALNKDPASSELYNVRGMAADQLGRTQEAEASFHKVIELSPRSSVGYNNLAALLARLGRNREAEPLFRAALERDPHSSAALLGLGETLATLRNYPEAANYLRQARRLSPSDFQTAYEYARVLRELKRPAEAGRVLHGISAPDSPGLASKYHALSATLAEDVGDRKRAAQLYARAYQLAPDSFDIYLALVRTCLEMTAGELRGNPSESLKSLPPPAHLSAEDHFALGVLFASRGAYPEAIPHFEETLRLAPASYSAAFNLAVSYDRAGNRQAAVDCATKTLARQPTAELYDFLATLEESSGRYLEAVRHFQGAVELDPASEQYLFDLGAEYLAHFTFVPATEIFRVGTRKFPRSARQFLGLGYACYAQRQYPEAGEAFLAALEIDPASRLAMTAWNSLPAFLPPAEWERFLPRLRRLTKLHPQTPEVLFCYGIALFRSESVEGQRGGYELARSLLERTVALRPNLPEARLELGNLYAARGEKEKATAEFREVIKLQPGSEMGHYRLGQIYRDQGRLTEAQKELALYAELSRRRREEMASTRSAIKQFILGQSPGNPSQPKTSF
;
A
#
# COMPACT_ATOMS: atom_id res chain seq x y z
N MET A 1 57.50 -54.65 24.05
CA MET A 1 57.24 -54.67 25.51
C MET A 1 55.73 -54.69 25.71
N ALA A 2 55.05 -55.63 26.37
CA ALA A 2 55.33 -56.97 26.84
C ALA A 2 53.97 -57.72 26.95
N ARG A 3 53.95 -58.97 26.48
CA ARG A 3 53.13 -60.18 26.82
C ARG A 3 51.60 -60.02 27.06
N ARG A 4 50.72 -60.66 26.27
CA ARG A 4 50.34 -62.10 26.09
C ARG A 4 49.33 -62.65 27.11
N ARG A 5 48.28 -63.27 26.54
CA ARG A 5 47.50 -64.46 27.00
C ARG A 5 46.52 -64.26 28.17
N GLU A 6 45.40 -64.98 28.30
CA GLU A 6 44.60 -65.97 27.54
C GLU A 6 43.33 -66.21 28.38
N ALA A 7 42.28 -66.73 27.75
CA ALA A 7 41.27 -67.65 28.30
C ALA A 7 40.19 -67.18 29.32
N SER A 8 38.94 -67.29 28.85
CA SER A 8 37.65 -67.50 29.55
C SER A 8 37.67 -68.76 30.46
N PRO A 9 36.65 -69.08 31.32
CA PRO A 9 35.29 -69.47 30.88
C PRO A 9 34.11 -69.28 31.88
N GLN A 10 32.97 -69.81 31.44
CA GLN A 10 31.57 -69.75 31.85
C GLN A 10 31.16 -70.31 33.23
N SER A 11 29.86 -70.06 33.53
CA SER A 11 28.87 -70.88 34.28
C SER A 11 28.68 -70.51 35.76
N HIS A 12 27.49 -70.56 36.41
CA HIS A 12 26.23 -71.28 36.20
C HIS A 12 25.05 -70.51 36.86
N GLN A 13 23.85 -70.68 36.26
CA GLN A 13 22.48 -70.79 36.82
C GLN A 13 22.18 -70.39 38.29
N SER A 14 21.06 -69.70 38.54
CA SER A 14 19.78 -70.34 38.95
C SER A 14 18.70 -69.35 39.46
N GLN A 15 17.42 -69.73 39.21
CA GLN A 15 16.18 -69.41 39.95
C GLN A 15 15.44 -68.06 39.73
N SER A 16 14.37 -68.12 38.93
CA SER A 16 13.05 -67.48 39.17
C SER A 16 12.26 -68.25 40.25
N PRO A 17 11.11 -67.78 40.84
CA PRO A 17 10.24 -66.64 40.51
C PRO A 17 9.81 -65.77 41.73
N GLY A 18 9.19 -64.60 41.48
CA GLY A 18 8.55 -63.83 42.56
C GLY A 18 7.77 -62.63 42.02
N ASP A 19 6.45 -62.68 42.24
CA ASP A 19 5.42 -61.68 41.99
C ASP A 19 5.86 -60.21 41.81
N ASP A 20 5.42 -59.60 40.70
CA ASP A 20 5.15 -58.17 40.68
C ASP A 20 3.86 -57.88 39.89
N SER A 21 2.74 -58.32 40.48
CA SER A 21 1.39 -57.87 40.14
C SER A 21 1.19 -56.42 40.62
N GLY A 22 1.82 -55.45 39.96
CA GLY A 22 1.75 -54.04 40.40
C GLY A 22 2.05 -52.94 39.40
N ARG A 23 2.60 -53.24 38.21
CA ARG A 23 3.13 -52.20 37.29
C ARG A 23 2.51 -52.10 35.89
N GLN A 24 1.28 -52.60 35.70
CA GLN A 24 0.64 -52.62 34.37
C GLN A 24 -0.59 -51.70 34.17
N ARG A 25 -0.87 -50.72 35.04
CA ARG A 25 -2.03 -49.82 34.85
C ARG A 25 -1.77 -48.34 34.55
N ASN A 26 -0.51 -47.89 34.43
CA ASN A 26 -0.22 -46.47 34.07
C ASN A 26 0.40 -46.23 32.68
N CYS A 27 0.57 -47.25 31.83
CA CYS A 27 1.17 -47.10 30.49
C CYS A 27 0.17 -47.01 29.31
N ARG A 28 -1.11 -46.67 29.54
CA ARG A 28 -2.12 -46.52 28.44
C ARG A 28 -2.83 -45.16 28.40
N ARG A 29 -2.14 -44.08 28.78
CA ARG A 29 -2.60 -42.69 28.55
C ARG A 29 -1.62 -41.82 27.74
N ALA A 30 -0.75 -42.45 26.95
CA ALA A 30 -0.07 -41.78 25.83
C ALA A 30 -1.00 -41.81 24.59
N ALA A 31 -2.12 -41.10 24.66
CA ALA A 31 -3.02 -40.92 23.52
C ALA A 31 -2.49 -39.78 22.65
N LEU A 32 -1.96 -40.14 21.49
CA LEU A 32 -1.88 -39.34 20.26
C LEU A 32 -1.27 -37.93 20.42
N VAL A 33 0.05 -37.87 20.21
CA VAL A 33 0.77 -36.64 19.79
C VAL A 33 -0.02 -36.01 18.64
N GLU A 34 -0.68 -34.88 18.88
CA GLU A 34 -1.67 -34.34 17.97
C GLU A 34 -1.01 -33.46 16.87
N PRO A 35 -1.17 -33.79 15.57
CA PRO A 35 -0.89 -32.91 14.42
C PRO A 35 -1.75 -31.62 14.40
N CYS A 36 -2.55 -31.43 15.45
CA CYS A 36 -3.53 -30.38 15.67
C CYS A 36 -2.90 -28.99 15.81
N CYS A 37 -1.72 -28.89 16.44
CA CYS A 37 -0.97 -27.63 16.49
C CYS A 37 -0.60 -27.20 15.06
N VAL A 38 0.05 -28.07 14.28
CA VAL A 38 0.58 -27.74 12.94
C VAL A 38 -0.53 -27.30 11.96
N ARG A 39 -1.74 -27.88 11.99
CA ARG A 39 -2.85 -27.49 11.10
C ARG A 39 -3.68 -26.30 11.63
N ALA A 40 -4.03 -26.23 12.91
CA ALA A 40 -4.70 -25.04 13.46
C ALA A 40 -3.81 -23.80 13.32
N MET A 41 -2.49 -24.02 13.33
CA MET A 41 -1.49 -23.02 12.99
C MET A 41 -1.38 -22.80 11.49
N GLY A 42 -1.47 -23.83 10.62
CA GLY A 42 -1.51 -23.77 9.15
C GLY A 42 -2.72 -23.03 8.55
N GLU A 43 -3.92 -23.21 9.11
CA GLU A 43 -5.13 -22.45 8.74
C GLU A 43 -5.06 -21.01 9.28
N ARG A 44 -4.52 -20.83 10.52
CA ARG A 44 -4.12 -19.49 10.99
C ARG A 44 -2.96 -18.91 10.16
N TYR A 45 -2.09 -19.73 9.57
CA TYR A 45 -0.93 -19.37 8.74
C TYR A 45 -1.39 -18.82 7.39
N ARG A 46 -2.33 -19.52 6.73
CA ARG A 46 -3.06 -19.01 5.56
C ARG A 46 -3.79 -17.71 5.89
N SER A 47 -4.42 -17.60 7.08
CA SER A 47 -5.09 -16.35 7.51
C SER A 47 -4.14 -15.19 7.81
N VAL A 48 -2.89 -15.46 8.20
CA VAL A 48 -1.83 -14.44 8.39
C VAL A 48 -1.28 -13.97 7.03
N ARG A 49 -1.18 -14.85 6.03
CA ARG A 49 -0.87 -14.46 4.64
C ARG A 49 -1.95 -13.56 4.04
N ILE A 50 -3.23 -13.88 4.28
CA ILE A 50 -4.39 -13.06 3.87
C ILE A 50 -4.43 -11.68 4.58
N ARG A 51 -3.88 -11.55 5.79
CA ARG A 51 -3.73 -10.22 6.44
C ARG A 51 -2.50 -9.46 5.96
N ALA A 52 -1.47 -10.16 5.50
CA ALA A 52 -0.30 -9.56 4.86
C ALA A 52 -0.61 -9.04 3.44
N ASP A 53 -1.72 -9.44 2.82
CA ASP A 53 -2.23 -8.87 1.56
C ASP A 53 -2.63 -7.38 1.65
N LEU A 54 -2.73 -6.81 2.86
CA LEU A 54 -2.75 -5.35 3.03
C LEU A 54 -1.42 -4.69 2.58
N ALA A 55 -0.34 -5.46 2.46
CA ALA A 55 0.94 -5.04 1.87
C ALA A 55 0.92 -5.00 0.34
N ALA A 56 -0.06 -5.61 -0.34
CA ALA A 56 -0.31 -5.31 -1.77
C ALA A 56 -0.67 -3.82 -1.96
N GLY A 57 -1.22 -3.19 -0.92
CA GLY A 57 -1.36 -1.73 -0.82
C GLY A 57 -0.02 -0.97 -0.86
N ARG A 58 1.07 -1.55 -0.33
CA ARG A 58 2.42 -0.95 -0.39
C ARG A 58 3.06 -1.07 -1.79
N LEU A 59 2.64 -2.04 -2.59
CA LEU A 59 3.08 -2.19 -3.98
C LEU A 59 2.39 -1.17 -4.90
N ILE A 60 1.11 -0.88 -4.63
CA ILE A 60 0.37 0.25 -5.19
C ILE A 60 0.97 1.59 -4.71
N GLU A 61 1.53 1.67 -3.50
CA GLU A 61 2.23 2.88 -3.03
C GLU A 61 3.60 3.12 -3.69
N ARG A 62 4.36 2.06 -3.97
CA ARG A 62 5.65 2.17 -4.70
C ARG A 62 5.45 2.62 -6.15
N SER A 63 4.37 2.19 -6.79
CA SER A 63 3.95 2.72 -8.11
C SER A 63 3.38 4.15 -8.00
N ARG A 64 2.61 4.49 -6.95
CA ARG A 64 2.16 5.87 -6.67
C ARG A 64 3.32 6.87 -6.50
N ALA A 65 4.42 6.48 -5.86
CA ALA A 65 5.59 7.34 -5.68
C ALA A 65 6.35 7.60 -7.00
N ARG A 66 6.32 6.62 -7.92
CA ARG A 66 6.94 6.71 -9.26
C ARG A 66 6.04 7.52 -10.22
N ILE A 67 4.73 7.29 -10.17
CA ILE A 67 3.68 8.04 -10.91
C ILE A 67 3.60 9.50 -10.44
N ARG A 68 3.71 9.81 -9.13
CA ARG A 68 3.81 11.20 -8.62
C ARG A 68 5.04 11.94 -9.15
N ARG A 69 6.16 11.24 -9.44
CA ARG A 69 7.37 11.86 -10.02
C ARG A 69 7.32 11.99 -11.54
N SER A 70 6.57 11.13 -12.22
CA SER A 70 6.37 11.18 -13.67
C SER A 70 5.25 12.14 -14.10
N LEU A 71 4.10 12.18 -13.40
CA LEU A 71 3.03 13.16 -13.64
C LEU A 71 3.48 14.59 -13.33
N LEU A 72 4.31 14.80 -12.29
CA LEU A 72 4.88 16.12 -11.98
C LEU A 72 5.89 16.61 -13.05
N ARG A 73 6.43 15.69 -13.87
CA ARG A 73 7.28 16.03 -15.03
C ARG A 73 6.48 16.24 -16.32
N PHE A 74 5.29 15.64 -16.44
CA PHE A 74 4.42 15.78 -17.63
C PHE A 74 3.50 17.01 -17.58
N VAL A 75 3.10 17.45 -16.38
CA VAL A 75 2.37 18.72 -16.15
C VAL A 75 3.21 19.97 -16.54
N LEU A 76 4.51 19.79 -16.80
CA LEU A 76 5.42 20.86 -17.24
C LEU A 76 5.52 21.02 -18.77
N ALA A 77 4.75 20.27 -19.58
CA ALA A 77 4.95 20.25 -21.04
C ALA A 77 3.74 20.65 -21.91
N LEU A 78 2.56 20.98 -21.37
CA LEU A 78 1.38 21.34 -22.18
C LEU A 78 0.59 22.52 -21.61
N ILE A 79 1.21 23.71 -21.61
CA ILE A 79 0.47 24.98 -21.58
C ILE A 79 0.70 25.66 -22.93
N ALA A 80 0.00 25.18 -23.95
CA ALA A 80 -0.28 25.96 -25.14
C ALA A 80 -1.64 26.60 -24.93
N PHE A 81 -1.66 27.86 -24.51
CA PHE A 81 -2.86 28.69 -24.50
C PHE A 81 -2.75 29.74 -25.61
N PRO A 82 -3.83 29.99 -26.38
CA PRO A 82 -3.87 31.10 -27.30
C PRO A 82 -4.01 32.38 -26.47
N GLY A 83 -3.00 33.25 -26.52
CA GLY A 83 -3.04 34.58 -25.93
C GLY A 83 -4.05 35.44 -26.68
N GLY A 84 -5.03 35.98 -25.95
CA GLY A 84 -5.86 37.08 -26.45
C GLY A 84 -5.00 38.33 -26.54
N VAL A 85 -4.98 38.94 -27.72
CA VAL A 85 -4.39 40.27 -27.95
C VAL A 85 -5.20 41.27 -27.13
N LEU A 86 -4.59 41.86 -26.09
CA LEU A 86 -5.20 42.93 -25.31
C LEU A 86 -5.03 44.25 -26.07
N ILE A 87 -6.16 44.79 -26.54
CA ILE A 87 -6.27 46.11 -27.15
C ILE A 87 -6.27 47.15 -26.02
N CYS A 88 -5.22 47.97 -25.93
CA CYS A 88 -5.20 49.13 -25.06
C CYS A 88 -5.78 50.34 -25.80
N ASP A 89 -6.89 50.90 -25.30
CA ASP A 89 -7.53 52.08 -25.84
C ASP A 89 -6.82 53.35 -25.31
N GLY A 90 -6.25 54.15 -26.21
CA GLY A 90 -5.42 55.32 -25.89
C GLY A 90 -6.10 56.64 -26.26
N ALA A 91 -6.32 57.47 -25.24
CA ALA A 91 -7.00 58.77 -25.30
C ALA A 91 -6.33 59.82 -26.22
N GLN A 92 -7.17 60.74 -26.71
CA GLN A 92 -6.96 61.69 -27.80
C GLN A 92 -6.11 62.93 -27.42
N GLY A 93 -5.25 63.39 -28.34
CA GLY A 93 -4.68 64.76 -28.38
C GLY A 93 -3.69 65.01 -29.53
N ALA A 94 -4.02 65.99 -30.40
CA ALA A 94 -3.25 66.64 -31.51
C ALA A 94 -3.15 65.95 -32.92
N LEU A 95 -3.29 66.76 -34.00
CA LEU A 95 -3.57 66.47 -35.43
C LEU A 95 -2.34 66.72 -36.36
N PRO A 96 -2.39 66.53 -37.71
CA PRO A 96 -2.72 65.33 -38.51
C PRO A 96 -1.63 65.00 -39.57
N GLY A 97 -1.38 63.71 -39.81
CA GLY A 97 -0.52 63.23 -40.91
C GLY A 97 -0.30 61.71 -40.91
N ASP A 98 -0.22 61.08 -39.74
CA ASP A 98 0.25 59.68 -39.61
C ASP A 98 -0.74 58.72 -38.90
N ARG A 99 -1.76 59.25 -38.20
CA ARG A 99 -2.80 58.44 -37.54
C ARG A 99 -3.63 57.55 -38.47
N SER A 100 -3.67 57.83 -39.77
CA SER A 100 -4.47 57.05 -40.73
C SER A 100 -3.83 55.69 -41.04
N VAL A 101 -2.50 55.64 -41.15
CA VAL A 101 -1.75 54.43 -41.52
C VAL A 101 -1.59 53.51 -40.31
N TYR A 102 -1.28 54.08 -39.14
CA TYR A 102 -1.33 53.32 -37.87
C TYR A 102 -2.70 52.68 -37.65
N ARG A 103 -3.79 53.45 -37.77
CA ARG A 103 -5.15 52.93 -37.58
C ARG A 103 -5.45 51.80 -38.56
N ARG A 104 -5.08 51.96 -39.83
CA ARG A 104 -5.27 50.92 -40.85
C ARG A 104 -4.48 49.66 -40.57
N ALA A 105 -3.19 49.77 -40.23
CA ALA A 105 -2.35 48.63 -39.87
C ALA A 105 -2.88 47.91 -38.62
N PHE A 106 -3.37 48.67 -37.63
CA PHE A 106 -4.00 48.14 -36.43
C PHE A 106 -5.36 47.46 -36.72
N GLU A 107 -6.18 48.00 -37.63
CA GLU A 107 -7.44 47.39 -38.07
C GLU A 107 -7.19 46.08 -38.84
N LEU A 108 -6.18 46.06 -39.72
CA LEU A 108 -5.73 44.84 -40.40
C LEU A 108 -5.30 43.76 -39.40
N LEU A 109 -4.53 44.16 -38.38
CA LEU A 109 -4.11 43.25 -37.32
C LEU A 109 -5.32 42.73 -36.51
N SER A 110 -6.22 43.63 -36.10
CA SER A 110 -7.42 43.30 -35.32
C SER A 110 -8.41 42.41 -36.09
N SER A 111 -8.38 42.46 -37.42
CA SER A 111 -9.19 41.60 -38.30
C SER A 111 -8.49 40.29 -38.70
N GLY A 112 -7.30 40.01 -38.15
CA GLY A 112 -6.56 38.75 -38.36
C GLY A 112 -5.62 38.76 -39.59
N HIS A 113 -5.52 39.87 -40.32
CA HIS A 113 -4.68 40.00 -41.51
C HIS A 113 -3.24 40.40 -41.11
N ALA A 114 -2.59 39.59 -40.28
CA ALA A 114 -1.29 39.92 -39.68
C ALA A 114 -0.16 40.11 -40.71
N VAL A 115 -0.20 39.40 -41.86
CA VAL A 115 0.77 39.59 -42.96
C VAL A 115 0.63 40.97 -43.58
N GLU A 116 -0.60 41.40 -43.85
CA GLU A 116 -0.89 42.71 -44.46
C GLU A 116 -0.62 43.85 -43.47
N ALA A 117 -0.96 43.65 -42.20
CA ALA A 117 -0.64 44.59 -41.12
C ALA A 117 0.88 44.79 -40.97
N LEU A 118 1.66 43.72 -41.05
CA LEU A 118 3.12 43.79 -40.99
C LEU A 118 3.69 44.55 -42.19
N ALA A 119 3.22 44.25 -43.41
CA ALA A 119 3.66 44.93 -44.63
C ALA A 119 3.31 46.43 -44.65
N GLU A 120 2.11 46.79 -44.21
CA GLU A 120 1.67 48.19 -44.10
C GLU A 120 2.51 48.94 -43.04
N ALA A 121 2.78 48.31 -41.89
CA ALA A 121 3.63 48.88 -40.85
C ALA A 121 5.09 49.07 -41.33
N ASP A 122 5.68 48.10 -42.03
CA ASP A 122 7.03 48.20 -42.60
C ASP A 122 7.12 49.32 -43.67
N ALA A 123 6.12 49.40 -44.55
CA ALA A 123 6.05 50.45 -45.58
C ALA A 123 5.90 51.85 -44.97
N ALA A 124 5.16 51.96 -43.86
CA ALA A 124 4.99 53.19 -43.12
C ALA A 124 6.29 53.59 -42.38
N LEU A 125 6.97 52.63 -41.75
CA LEU A 125 8.25 52.85 -41.06
C LEU A 125 9.39 53.27 -41.99
N ASN A 126 9.35 52.90 -43.28
CA ASN A 126 10.29 53.42 -44.28
C ASN A 126 10.15 54.94 -44.49
N LYS A 127 8.97 55.51 -44.22
CA LYS A 127 8.67 56.95 -44.35
C LYS A 127 8.84 57.68 -43.02
N ASP A 128 8.52 57.02 -41.91
CA ASP A 128 8.75 57.52 -40.55
C ASP A 128 9.44 56.47 -39.66
N PRO A 129 10.79 56.43 -39.66
CA PRO A 129 11.55 55.51 -38.83
C PRO A 129 11.52 55.82 -37.31
N ALA A 130 10.89 56.92 -36.89
CA ALA A 130 10.84 57.33 -35.48
C ALA A 130 9.48 57.04 -34.82
N SER A 131 8.54 56.43 -35.53
CA SER A 131 7.19 56.15 -35.04
C SER A 131 7.14 54.91 -34.12
N SER A 132 7.02 55.15 -32.81
CA SER A 132 6.89 54.08 -31.82
C SER A 132 5.56 53.31 -31.94
N GLU A 133 4.50 53.97 -32.39
CA GLU A 133 3.18 53.36 -32.65
C GLU A 133 3.24 52.33 -33.78
N LEU A 134 3.95 52.64 -34.88
CA LEU A 134 4.13 51.71 -36.00
C LEU A 134 5.03 50.52 -35.63
N TYR A 135 6.11 50.74 -34.86
CA TYR A 135 6.90 49.64 -34.31
C TYR A 135 6.10 48.74 -33.37
N ASN A 136 5.14 49.30 -32.62
CA ASN A 136 4.25 48.49 -31.78
C ASN A 136 3.35 47.57 -32.61
N VAL A 137 2.71 48.08 -33.67
CA VAL A 137 1.88 47.28 -34.58
C VAL A 137 2.72 46.23 -35.31
N ARG A 138 3.89 46.62 -35.81
CA ARG A 138 4.87 45.70 -36.42
C ARG A 138 5.22 44.55 -35.48
N GLY A 139 5.50 44.85 -34.21
CA GLY A 139 5.83 43.86 -33.20
C GLY A 139 4.68 42.89 -32.93
N MET A 140 3.46 43.39 -32.77
CA MET A 140 2.27 42.54 -32.56
C MET A 140 1.95 41.67 -33.78
N ALA A 141 2.07 42.22 -35.00
CA ALA A 141 1.85 41.49 -36.24
C ALA A 141 2.90 40.40 -36.46
N ALA A 142 4.19 40.72 -36.25
CA ALA A 142 5.27 39.75 -36.28
C ALA A 142 5.05 38.63 -35.25
N ASP A 143 4.54 38.97 -34.06
CA ASP A 143 4.26 37.99 -33.02
C ASP A 143 3.14 37.01 -33.40
N GLN A 144 2.04 37.52 -33.95
CA GLN A 144 0.93 36.69 -34.43
C GLN A 144 1.37 35.74 -35.56
N LEU A 145 2.41 36.10 -36.32
CA LEU A 145 3.01 35.27 -37.37
C LEU A 145 4.09 34.30 -36.85
N GLY A 146 4.38 34.29 -35.55
CA GLY A 146 5.44 33.46 -34.95
C GLY A 146 6.86 33.94 -35.25
N ARG A 147 7.02 35.18 -35.75
CA ARG A 147 8.32 35.80 -36.04
C ARG A 147 8.90 36.45 -34.78
N THR A 148 9.23 35.60 -33.81
CA THR A 148 9.58 36.00 -32.43
C THR A 148 10.71 37.03 -32.35
N GLN A 149 11.79 36.86 -33.13
CA GLN A 149 12.93 37.78 -33.09
C GLN A 149 12.57 39.17 -33.64
N GLU A 150 11.76 39.23 -34.70
CA GLU A 150 11.28 40.49 -35.27
C GLU A 150 10.33 41.21 -34.31
N ALA A 151 9.47 40.45 -33.61
CA ALA A 151 8.59 40.98 -32.58
C ALA A 151 9.37 41.59 -31.40
N GLU A 152 10.34 40.84 -30.87
CA GLU A 152 11.20 41.27 -29.76
C GLU A 152 11.98 42.55 -30.12
N ALA A 153 12.62 42.57 -31.31
CA ALA A 153 13.33 43.75 -31.79
C ALA A 153 12.42 44.98 -31.96
N SER A 154 11.19 44.76 -32.46
CA SER A 154 10.21 45.84 -32.62
C SER A 154 9.79 46.43 -31.28
N PHE A 155 9.50 45.60 -30.27
CA PHE A 155 9.13 46.09 -28.93
C PHE A 155 10.29 46.77 -28.20
N HIS A 156 11.53 46.33 -28.40
CA HIS A 156 12.71 47.07 -27.94
C HIS A 156 12.76 48.48 -28.55
N LYS A 157 12.44 48.61 -29.85
CA LYS A 157 12.40 49.91 -30.51
C LYS A 157 11.28 50.81 -29.98
N VAL A 158 10.12 50.24 -29.60
CA VAL A 158 9.06 50.98 -28.89
C VAL A 158 9.58 51.56 -27.57
N ILE A 159 10.33 50.78 -26.79
CA ILE A 159 10.92 51.22 -25.51
C ILE A 159 11.97 52.32 -25.74
N GLU A 160 12.82 52.18 -26.77
CA GLU A 160 13.84 53.17 -27.13
C GLU A 160 13.23 54.51 -27.53
N LEU A 161 12.21 54.49 -28.39
CA LEU A 161 11.55 55.69 -28.94
C LEU A 161 10.56 56.32 -27.95
N SER A 162 10.02 55.55 -27.00
CA SER A 162 8.99 56.01 -26.06
C SER A 162 9.20 55.43 -24.65
N PRO A 163 10.32 55.76 -23.96
CA PRO A 163 10.70 55.16 -22.69
C PRO A 163 9.74 55.47 -21.52
N ARG A 164 8.88 56.49 -21.68
CA ARG A 164 7.83 56.85 -20.71
C ARG A 164 6.49 56.16 -20.95
N SER A 165 6.32 55.46 -22.08
CA SER A 165 5.11 54.69 -22.38
C SER A 165 5.19 53.29 -21.78
N SER A 166 4.11 52.80 -21.19
CA SER A 166 4.03 51.43 -20.65
C SER A 166 3.92 50.36 -21.74
N VAL A 167 3.47 50.73 -22.95
CA VAL A 167 3.09 49.80 -24.04
C VAL A 167 4.24 48.89 -24.46
N GLY A 168 5.41 49.45 -24.76
CA GLY A 168 6.57 48.67 -25.20
C GLY A 168 7.07 47.69 -24.14
N TYR A 169 7.09 48.12 -22.88
CA TYR A 169 7.47 47.26 -21.75
C TYR A 169 6.47 46.12 -21.55
N ASN A 170 5.17 46.42 -21.59
CA ASN A 170 4.11 45.42 -21.43
C ASN A 170 4.14 44.37 -22.54
N ASN A 171 4.27 44.80 -23.80
CA ASN A 171 4.24 43.89 -24.95
C ASN A 171 5.50 43.04 -25.06
N LEU A 172 6.68 43.60 -24.76
CA LEU A 172 7.91 42.82 -24.63
C LEU A 172 7.82 41.80 -23.49
N ALA A 173 7.30 42.21 -22.33
CA ALA A 173 7.14 41.31 -21.18
C ALA A 173 6.17 40.16 -21.49
N ALA A 174 5.04 40.43 -22.14
CA ALA A 174 4.07 39.41 -22.54
C ALA A 174 4.65 38.42 -23.55
N LEU A 175 5.42 38.90 -24.54
CA LEU A 175 6.16 38.06 -25.48
C LEU A 175 7.12 37.13 -24.74
N LEU A 176 7.96 37.68 -23.85
CA LEU A 176 8.95 36.91 -23.09
C LEU A 176 8.31 35.89 -22.15
N ALA A 177 7.22 36.25 -21.48
CA ALA A 177 6.46 35.34 -20.61
C ALA A 177 5.91 34.14 -21.40
N ARG A 178 5.33 34.37 -22.58
CA ARG A 178 4.85 33.31 -23.47
C ARG A 178 5.96 32.40 -23.99
N LEU A 179 7.18 32.93 -24.17
CA LEU A 179 8.38 32.14 -24.50
C LEU A 179 8.96 31.39 -23.29
N GLY A 180 8.37 31.50 -22.10
CA GLY A 180 8.87 30.90 -20.87
C GLY A 180 10.03 31.65 -20.22
N ARG A 181 10.47 32.78 -20.78
CA ARG A 181 11.53 33.67 -20.26
C ARG A 181 11.01 34.56 -19.12
N ASN A 182 10.36 33.94 -18.13
CA ASN A 182 9.63 34.61 -17.04
C ASN A 182 10.51 35.50 -16.16
N ARG A 183 11.81 35.15 -15.99
CA ARG A 183 12.76 35.96 -15.22
C ARG A 183 13.12 37.28 -15.90
N GLU A 184 13.03 37.34 -17.22
CA GLU A 184 13.25 38.57 -18.00
C GLU A 184 11.95 39.37 -18.14
N ALA A 185 10.81 38.69 -18.25
CA ALA A 185 9.49 39.32 -18.31
C ALA A 185 9.11 40.07 -17.03
N GLU A 186 9.43 39.53 -15.85
CA GLU A 186 9.05 40.11 -14.55
C GLU A 186 9.50 41.58 -14.36
N PRO A 187 10.79 41.94 -14.50
CA PRO A 187 11.22 43.34 -14.35
C PRO A 187 10.62 44.27 -15.41
N LEU A 188 10.30 43.76 -16.61
CA LEU A 188 9.66 44.55 -17.67
C LEU A 188 8.19 44.84 -17.35
N PHE A 189 7.45 43.88 -16.81
CA PHE A 189 6.10 44.13 -16.31
C PHE A 189 6.10 45.13 -15.14
N ARG A 190 7.07 45.05 -14.22
CA ARG A 190 7.23 46.08 -13.17
C ARG A 190 7.49 47.46 -13.78
N ALA A 191 8.39 47.56 -14.76
CA ALA A 191 8.66 48.80 -15.47
C ALA A 191 7.39 49.34 -16.19
N ALA A 192 6.57 48.48 -16.78
CA ALA A 192 5.29 48.88 -17.35
C ALA A 192 4.36 49.50 -16.28
N LEU A 193 4.29 48.92 -15.09
CA LEU A 193 3.47 49.41 -13.97
C LEU A 193 4.01 50.67 -13.29
N GLU A 194 5.32 50.92 -13.33
CA GLU A 194 5.90 52.21 -12.90
C GLU A 194 5.40 53.37 -13.77
N ARG A 195 5.12 53.10 -15.05
CA ARG A 195 4.69 54.10 -16.04
C ARG A 195 3.17 54.22 -16.09
N ASP A 196 2.47 53.09 -15.97
CA ASP A 196 1.02 53.03 -15.87
C ASP A 196 0.60 52.09 -14.72
N PRO A 197 0.42 52.64 -13.51
CA PRO A 197 0.02 51.86 -12.32
C PRO A 197 -1.37 51.21 -12.43
N HIS A 198 -2.20 51.63 -13.41
CA HIS A 198 -3.57 51.14 -13.58
C HIS A 198 -3.74 50.27 -14.84
N SER A 199 -2.64 49.83 -15.44
CA SER A 199 -2.69 48.87 -16.55
C SER A 199 -3.17 47.50 -16.06
N SER A 200 -4.44 47.17 -16.34
CA SER A 200 -5.00 45.85 -16.03
C SER A 200 -4.20 44.72 -16.69
N ALA A 201 -3.72 44.95 -17.92
CA ALA A 201 -2.91 44.00 -18.68
C ALA A 201 -1.57 43.71 -17.99
N ALA A 202 -0.85 44.74 -17.56
CA ALA A 202 0.45 44.58 -16.90
C ALA A 202 0.30 43.99 -15.49
N LEU A 203 -0.76 44.33 -14.76
CA LEU A 203 -1.07 43.72 -13.46
C LEU A 203 -1.37 42.22 -13.58
N LEU A 204 -2.17 41.83 -14.57
CA LEU A 204 -2.47 40.43 -14.88
C LEU A 204 -1.19 39.68 -15.30
N GLY A 205 -0.46 40.23 -16.28
CA GLY A 205 0.77 39.63 -16.81
C GLY A 205 1.87 39.46 -15.74
N LEU A 206 2.05 40.45 -14.86
CA LEU A 206 2.96 40.33 -13.72
C LEU A 206 2.49 39.26 -12.73
N GLY A 207 1.18 39.23 -12.43
CA GLY A 207 0.57 38.22 -11.57
C GLY A 207 0.80 36.80 -12.07
N GLU A 208 0.56 36.54 -13.36
CA GLU A 208 0.80 35.26 -14.02
C GLU A 208 2.28 34.87 -14.04
N THR A 209 3.16 35.83 -14.35
CA THR A 209 4.61 35.64 -14.38
C THR A 209 5.14 35.26 -13.00
N LEU A 210 4.73 35.98 -11.95
CA LEU A 210 5.10 35.68 -10.57
C LEU A 210 4.55 34.32 -10.10
N ALA A 211 3.33 33.96 -10.49
CA ALA A 211 2.76 32.65 -10.20
C ALA A 211 3.58 31.51 -10.84
N THR A 212 4.04 31.70 -12.08
CA THR A 212 4.92 30.75 -12.79
C THR A 212 6.29 30.64 -12.11
N LEU A 213 6.81 31.75 -11.59
CA LEU A 213 8.01 31.80 -10.75
C LEU A 213 7.77 31.27 -9.30
N ARG A 214 6.56 30.80 -8.99
CA ARG A 214 6.12 30.28 -7.68
C ARG A 214 6.12 31.31 -6.55
N ASN A 215 6.13 32.60 -6.87
CA ASN A 215 5.94 33.68 -5.90
C ASN A 215 4.44 34.00 -5.75
N TYR A 216 3.70 33.05 -5.18
CA TYR A 216 2.24 33.13 -5.04
C TYR A 216 1.74 34.29 -4.14
N PRO A 217 2.40 34.65 -3.02
CA PRO A 217 1.92 35.76 -2.19
C PRO A 217 1.93 37.11 -2.92
N GLU A 218 2.99 37.38 -3.69
CA GLU A 218 3.09 38.62 -4.47
C GLU A 218 2.17 38.59 -5.70
N ALA A 219 2.11 37.46 -6.40
CA ALA A 219 1.16 37.25 -7.51
C ALA A 219 -0.28 37.55 -7.10
N ALA A 220 -0.72 37.07 -5.93
CA ALA A 220 -2.05 37.30 -5.40
C ALA A 220 -2.36 38.80 -5.19
N ASN A 221 -1.36 39.61 -4.85
CA ASN A 221 -1.56 41.05 -4.66
C ASN A 221 -1.80 41.77 -5.99
N TYR A 222 -1.05 41.46 -7.03
CA TYR A 222 -1.22 42.06 -8.36
C TYR A 222 -2.50 41.57 -9.04
N LEU A 223 -2.81 40.27 -8.96
CA LEU A 223 -4.07 39.72 -9.50
C LEU A 223 -5.31 40.29 -8.79
N ARG A 224 -5.22 40.56 -7.48
CA ARG A 224 -6.28 41.27 -6.74
C ARG A 224 -6.46 42.70 -7.23
N GLN A 225 -5.37 43.39 -7.59
CA GLN A 225 -5.45 44.74 -8.14
C GLN A 225 -6.04 44.73 -9.55
N ALA A 226 -5.58 43.83 -10.44
CA ALA A 226 -6.15 43.64 -11.77
C ALA A 226 -7.67 43.38 -11.71
N ARG A 227 -8.12 42.53 -10.78
CA ARG A 227 -9.55 42.24 -10.60
C ARG A 227 -10.37 43.44 -10.13
N ARG A 228 -9.78 44.36 -9.34
CA ARG A 228 -10.50 45.59 -8.94
C ARG A 228 -10.77 46.50 -10.12
N LEU A 229 -9.87 46.53 -11.10
CA LEU A 229 -10.00 47.33 -12.31
C LEU A 229 -10.95 46.68 -13.33
N SER A 230 -10.88 45.34 -13.46
CA SER A 230 -11.73 44.57 -14.37
C SER A 230 -12.45 43.42 -13.63
N PRO A 231 -13.54 43.69 -12.87
CA PRO A 231 -14.19 42.68 -12.01
C PRO A 231 -14.81 41.49 -12.75
N SER A 232 -15.23 41.69 -14.00
CA SER A 232 -15.87 40.68 -14.85
C SER A 232 -14.88 39.92 -15.74
N ASP A 233 -13.59 40.26 -15.73
CA ASP A 233 -12.60 39.59 -16.57
C ASP A 233 -12.36 38.14 -16.10
N PHE A 234 -12.65 37.19 -16.99
CA PHE A 234 -12.54 35.78 -16.71
C PHE A 234 -11.09 35.37 -16.42
N GLN A 235 -10.14 35.84 -17.23
CA GLN A 235 -8.74 35.41 -17.14
C GLN A 235 -8.14 35.83 -15.79
N THR A 236 -8.34 37.09 -15.40
CA THR A 236 -7.90 37.59 -14.09
C THR A 236 -8.55 36.84 -12.93
N ALA A 237 -9.86 36.55 -13.01
CA ALA A 237 -10.56 35.77 -12.00
C ALA A 237 -10.01 34.34 -11.87
N TYR A 238 -9.79 33.68 -13.00
CA TYR A 238 -9.26 32.32 -13.09
C TYR A 238 -7.86 32.23 -12.49
N GLU A 239 -6.95 33.11 -12.91
CA GLU A 239 -5.58 33.12 -12.41
C GLU A 239 -5.51 33.48 -10.93
N TYR A 240 -6.35 34.42 -10.48
CA TYR A 240 -6.40 34.77 -9.07
C TYR A 240 -6.88 33.59 -8.20
N ALA A 241 -7.93 32.88 -8.64
CA ALA A 241 -8.43 31.70 -7.95
C ALA A 241 -7.38 30.57 -7.92
N ARG A 242 -6.66 30.35 -9.02
CA ARG A 242 -5.55 29.38 -9.11
C ARG A 242 -4.44 29.71 -8.11
N VAL A 243 -4.02 30.97 -8.01
CA VAL A 243 -2.99 31.41 -7.05
C VAL A 243 -3.48 31.28 -5.60
N LEU A 244 -4.73 31.64 -5.31
CA LEU A 244 -5.32 31.47 -3.97
C LEU A 244 -5.38 30.00 -3.53
N ARG A 245 -5.62 29.08 -4.48
CA ARG A 245 -5.56 27.64 -4.22
C ARG A 245 -4.16 27.19 -3.81
N GLU A 246 -3.12 27.64 -4.52
CA GLU A 246 -1.72 27.33 -4.18
C GLU A 246 -1.33 27.88 -2.80
N LEU A 247 -1.87 29.04 -2.43
CA LEU A 247 -1.78 29.64 -1.09
C LEU A 247 -2.60 28.93 -0.01
N LYS A 248 -3.20 27.76 -0.32
CA LYS A 248 -4.04 26.97 0.60
C LYS A 248 -5.28 27.73 1.10
N ARG A 249 -5.87 28.57 0.24
CA ARG A 249 -7.09 29.36 0.50
C ARG A 249 -8.23 28.99 -0.49
N PRO A 250 -8.65 27.71 -0.57
CA PRO A 250 -9.60 27.25 -1.59
C PRO A 250 -11.01 27.84 -1.43
N ALA A 251 -11.46 28.14 -0.21
CA ALA A 251 -12.75 28.80 0.03
C ALA A 251 -12.79 30.24 -0.53
N GLU A 252 -11.66 30.95 -0.52
CA GLU A 252 -11.54 32.28 -1.11
C GLU A 252 -11.47 32.20 -2.63
N ALA A 253 -10.67 31.27 -3.16
CA ALA A 253 -10.63 30.98 -4.60
C ALA A 253 -12.03 30.64 -5.15
N GLY A 254 -12.81 29.85 -4.40
CA GLY A 254 -14.18 29.53 -4.74
C GLY A 254 -15.04 30.78 -4.89
N ARG A 255 -15.01 31.71 -3.91
CA ARG A 255 -15.75 32.98 -3.97
C ARG A 255 -15.37 33.83 -5.18
N VAL A 256 -14.09 33.86 -5.55
CA VAL A 256 -13.60 34.58 -6.74
C VAL A 256 -14.25 34.04 -8.03
N LEU A 257 -14.32 32.72 -8.21
CA LEU A 257 -14.95 32.10 -9.37
C LEU A 257 -16.48 32.15 -9.36
N HIS A 258 -17.13 32.12 -8.20
CA HIS A 258 -18.60 32.26 -8.13
C HIS A 258 -19.06 33.69 -8.47
N GLY A 259 -18.19 34.68 -8.30
CA GLY A 259 -18.48 36.07 -8.64
C GLY A 259 -18.42 36.40 -10.14
N ILE A 260 -18.14 35.42 -11.00
CA ILE A 260 -18.12 35.56 -12.45
C ILE A 260 -18.99 34.46 -13.09
N SER A 261 -19.58 34.77 -14.24
CA SER A 261 -20.31 33.77 -15.03
C SER A 261 -19.34 32.88 -15.81
N ALA A 262 -19.72 31.64 -16.06
CA ALA A 262 -18.96 30.77 -16.95
C ALA A 262 -18.89 31.41 -18.35
N PRO A 263 -17.71 31.45 -18.99
CA PRO A 263 -17.57 32.02 -20.33
C PRO A 263 -18.39 31.25 -21.37
N ASP A 264 -18.81 31.91 -22.45
CA ASP A 264 -19.58 31.27 -23.53
C ASP A 264 -18.72 30.31 -24.37
N SER A 265 -17.41 30.59 -24.48
CA SER A 265 -16.48 29.73 -25.21
C SER A 265 -16.33 28.37 -24.53
N PRO A 266 -16.62 27.24 -25.21
CA PRO A 266 -16.56 25.90 -24.61
C PRO A 266 -15.20 25.57 -23.96
N GLY A 267 -14.10 26.00 -24.59
CA GLY A 267 -12.76 25.78 -24.06
C GLY A 267 -12.47 26.54 -22.76
N LEU A 268 -12.97 27.77 -22.62
CA LEU A 268 -12.85 28.56 -21.40
C LEU A 268 -13.84 28.10 -20.33
N ALA A 269 -15.06 27.72 -20.72
CA ALA A 269 -16.07 27.12 -19.85
C ALA A 269 -15.58 25.79 -19.24
N SER A 270 -14.92 24.94 -20.02
CA SER A 270 -14.31 23.71 -19.52
C SER A 270 -13.27 23.98 -18.43
N LYS A 271 -12.37 24.96 -18.66
CA LYS A 271 -11.36 25.41 -17.68
C LYS A 271 -12.00 25.95 -16.40
N TYR A 272 -13.05 26.76 -16.54
CA TYR A 272 -13.83 27.26 -15.40
C TYR A 272 -14.38 26.13 -14.54
N HIS A 273 -15.05 25.15 -15.16
CA HIS A 273 -15.65 24.03 -14.45
C HIS A 273 -14.59 23.09 -13.84
N ALA A 274 -13.48 22.82 -14.54
CA ALA A 274 -12.40 21.99 -14.02
C ALA A 274 -11.71 22.61 -12.79
N LEU A 275 -11.42 23.92 -12.81
CA LEU A 275 -10.87 24.60 -11.63
C LEU A 275 -11.88 24.65 -10.49
N SER A 276 -13.14 24.93 -10.79
CA SER A 276 -14.23 24.91 -9.79
C SER A 276 -14.39 23.52 -9.15
N ALA A 277 -14.24 22.45 -9.92
CA ALA A 277 -14.25 21.08 -9.43
C ALA A 277 -13.09 20.81 -8.48
N THR A 278 -11.88 21.24 -8.86
CA THR A 278 -10.67 21.09 -8.04
C THR A 278 -10.80 21.83 -6.71
N LEU A 279 -11.38 23.03 -6.72
CA LEU A 279 -11.66 23.79 -5.49
C LEU A 279 -12.72 23.11 -4.62
N ALA A 280 -13.72 22.47 -5.22
CA ALA A 280 -14.70 21.66 -4.50
C ALA A 280 -14.03 20.44 -3.83
N GLU A 281 -13.08 19.78 -4.49
CA GLU A 281 -12.27 18.71 -3.87
C GLU A 281 -11.46 19.24 -2.68
N ASP A 282 -10.81 20.40 -2.82
CA ASP A 282 -9.96 20.98 -1.78
C ASP A 282 -10.73 21.34 -0.49
N VAL A 283 -12.04 21.60 -0.60
CA VAL A 283 -12.93 21.82 0.56
C VAL A 283 -13.69 20.56 1.00
N GLY A 284 -13.45 19.42 0.34
CA GLY A 284 -14.04 18.12 0.68
C GLY A 284 -15.42 17.84 0.05
N ASP A 285 -15.93 18.70 -0.84
CA ASP A 285 -17.21 18.51 -1.54
C ASP A 285 -17.03 17.68 -2.81
N ARG A 286 -16.85 16.36 -2.62
CA ARG A 286 -16.60 15.41 -3.72
C ARG A 286 -17.77 15.30 -4.69
N LYS A 287 -19.01 15.41 -4.19
CA LYS A 287 -20.22 15.30 -5.03
C LYS A 287 -20.28 16.44 -6.03
N ARG A 288 -20.05 17.67 -5.55
CA ARG A 288 -20.00 18.84 -6.41
C ARG A 288 -18.81 18.79 -7.36
N ALA A 289 -17.64 18.33 -6.88
CA ALA A 289 -16.47 18.15 -7.72
C ALA A 289 -16.76 17.20 -8.90
N ALA A 290 -17.37 16.04 -8.66
CA ALA A 290 -17.73 15.09 -9.72
C ALA A 290 -18.68 15.71 -10.76
N GLN A 291 -19.69 16.46 -10.32
CA GLN A 291 -20.62 17.16 -11.23
C GLN A 291 -19.91 18.20 -12.10
N LEU A 292 -18.99 18.96 -11.50
CA LEU A 292 -18.24 20.00 -12.20
C LEU A 292 -17.21 19.40 -13.17
N TYR A 293 -16.52 18.32 -12.79
CA TYR A 293 -15.65 17.58 -13.71
C TYR A 293 -16.43 16.96 -14.87
N ALA A 294 -17.61 16.39 -14.61
CA ALA A 294 -18.48 15.86 -15.67
C ALA A 294 -18.90 16.97 -16.66
N ARG A 295 -19.25 18.16 -16.15
CA ARG A 295 -19.56 19.31 -17.01
C ARG A 295 -18.35 19.80 -17.80
N ALA A 296 -17.18 19.86 -17.16
CA ALA A 296 -15.93 20.23 -17.82
C ALA A 296 -15.59 19.25 -18.95
N TYR A 297 -15.81 17.95 -18.73
CA TYR A 297 -15.56 16.89 -19.70
C TYR A 297 -16.54 16.93 -20.88
N GLN A 298 -17.83 17.18 -20.63
CA GLN A 298 -18.82 17.37 -21.71
C GLN A 298 -18.45 18.50 -22.68
N LEU A 299 -17.75 19.53 -22.17
CA LEU A 299 -17.28 20.67 -22.97
C LEU A 299 -15.94 20.43 -23.66
N ALA A 300 -15.16 19.44 -23.19
CA ALA A 300 -13.85 19.06 -23.71
C ALA A 300 -13.66 17.54 -23.62
N PRO A 301 -14.39 16.75 -24.45
CA PRO A 301 -14.44 15.28 -24.33
C PRO A 301 -13.12 14.58 -24.66
N ASP A 302 -12.18 15.27 -25.31
CA ASP A 302 -10.86 14.72 -25.63
C ASP A 302 -9.83 14.93 -24.51
N SER A 303 -10.20 15.62 -23.41
CA SER A 303 -9.27 15.90 -22.31
C SER A 303 -9.12 14.70 -21.37
N PHE A 304 -8.02 13.96 -21.51
CA PHE A 304 -7.68 12.86 -20.61
C PHE A 304 -7.51 13.32 -19.15
N ASP A 305 -6.90 14.48 -18.90
CA ASP A 305 -6.69 14.99 -17.54
C ASP A 305 -8.01 15.22 -16.79
N ILE A 306 -9.00 15.82 -17.47
CA ILE A 306 -10.33 16.05 -16.89
C ILE A 306 -11.04 14.71 -16.67
N TYR A 307 -10.94 13.78 -17.63
CA TYR A 307 -11.52 12.45 -17.49
C TYR A 307 -10.91 11.67 -16.32
N LEU A 308 -9.59 11.68 -16.19
CA LEU A 308 -8.86 11.01 -15.10
C LEU A 308 -9.24 11.62 -13.74
N ALA A 309 -9.35 12.94 -13.65
CA ALA A 309 -9.82 13.62 -12.45
C ALA A 309 -11.25 13.21 -12.10
N LEU A 310 -12.17 13.20 -13.08
CA LEU A 310 -13.54 12.74 -12.91
C LEU A 310 -13.62 11.31 -12.37
N VAL A 311 -12.92 10.36 -13.01
CA VAL A 311 -12.89 8.96 -12.59
C VAL A 311 -12.35 8.85 -11.17
N ARG A 312 -11.26 9.56 -10.85
CA ARG A 312 -10.68 9.57 -9.50
C ARG A 312 -11.69 10.06 -8.47
N THR A 313 -12.32 11.21 -8.71
CA THR A 313 -13.30 11.79 -7.78
C THR A 313 -14.47 10.84 -7.58
N CYS A 314 -15.01 10.26 -8.66
CA CYS A 314 -16.11 9.30 -8.60
C CYS A 314 -15.76 8.05 -7.78
N LEU A 315 -14.56 7.49 -7.94
CA LEU A 315 -14.11 6.33 -7.17
C LEU A 315 -13.76 6.65 -5.70
N GLU A 316 -13.59 7.94 -5.35
CA GLU A 316 -13.40 8.41 -3.96
C GLU A 316 -14.69 8.62 -3.18
N MET A 317 -15.83 8.68 -3.88
CA MET A 317 -17.12 8.83 -3.24
C MET A 317 -17.52 7.56 -2.51
N THR A 318 -18.02 7.70 -1.28
CA THR A 318 -18.59 6.56 -0.55
C THR A 318 -19.96 6.21 -1.12
N ALA A 319 -20.41 4.95 -0.96
CA ALA A 319 -21.70 4.49 -1.46
C ALA A 319 -22.92 5.29 -0.95
N GLY A 320 -22.77 6.09 0.12
CA GLY A 320 -23.81 6.97 0.67
C GLY A 320 -23.84 8.40 0.11
N GLU A 321 -22.80 8.85 -0.62
CA GLU A 321 -22.69 10.23 -1.14
C GLU A 321 -23.31 10.39 -2.55
N LEU A 322 -23.66 9.28 -3.21
CA LEU A 322 -24.28 9.23 -4.52
C LEU A 322 -25.72 8.69 -4.42
N ARG A 323 -26.66 9.28 -5.16
CA ARG A 323 -27.85 8.52 -5.59
C ARG A 323 -27.41 7.68 -6.80
N GLY A 324 -27.02 6.43 -6.58
CA GLY A 324 -26.58 5.51 -7.63
C GLY A 324 -25.11 5.08 -7.50
N ASN A 325 -24.70 4.11 -8.32
CA ASN A 325 -23.33 3.59 -8.31
C ASN A 325 -22.41 4.54 -9.12
N PRO A 326 -21.21 4.93 -8.63
CA PRO A 326 -20.28 5.78 -9.39
C PRO A 326 -19.98 5.25 -10.80
N SER A 327 -20.03 3.93 -10.99
CA SER A 327 -19.89 3.29 -12.31
C SER A 327 -21.04 3.61 -13.28
N GLU A 328 -22.26 3.89 -12.82
CA GLU A 328 -23.39 4.27 -13.70
C GLU A 328 -23.22 5.68 -14.27
N SER A 329 -22.73 6.63 -13.47
CA SER A 329 -22.41 7.98 -13.95
C SER A 329 -21.29 7.94 -14.99
N LEU A 330 -20.25 7.12 -14.76
CA LEU A 330 -19.14 6.96 -15.70
C LEU A 330 -19.55 6.22 -16.99
N LYS A 331 -20.54 5.31 -16.96
CA LYS A 331 -21.03 4.65 -18.19
C LYS A 331 -21.59 5.63 -19.22
N SER A 332 -22.13 6.76 -18.78
CA SER A 332 -22.66 7.80 -19.67
C SER A 332 -21.59 8.73 -20.28
N LEU A 333 -20.35 8.65 -19.77
CA LEU A 333 -19.22 9.48 -20.18
C LEU A 333 -18.04 8.54 -20.51
N PRO A 334 -17.95 8.03 -21.75
CA PRO A 334 -16.88 7.13 -22.13
C PRO A 334 -15.51 7.84 -22.07
N PRO A 335 -14.40 7.10 -21.94
CA PRO A 335 -13.06 7.66 -22.04
C PRO A 335 -12.84 8.34 -23.42
N PRO A 336 -11.86 9.26 -23.54
CA PRO A 336 -11.46 9.84 -24.82
C PRO A 336 -11.17 8.77 -25.88
N ALA A 337 -11.50 9.06 -27.15
CA ALA A 337 -11.45 8.08 -28.24
C ALA A 337 -10.04 7.54 -28.54
N HIS A 338 -9.00 8.33 -28.25
CA HIS A 338 -7.61 8.00 -28.53
C HIS A 338 -6.78 8.16 -27.25
N LEU A 339 -6.61 7.05 -26.53
CA LEU A 339 -5.76 6.98 -25.35
C LEU A 339 -4.42 6.33 -25.70
N SER A 340 -3.34 6.87 -25.14
CA SER A 340 -2.02 6.26 -25.21
C SER A 340 -1.93 5.00 -24.33
N ALA A 341 -0.84 4.24 -24.48
CA ALA A 341 -0.56 3.12 -23.58
C ALA A 341 -0.42 3.61 -22.12
N GLU A 342 0.19 4.78 -21.92
CA GLU A 342 0.35 5.40 -20.60
C GLU A 342 -0.99 5.80 -19.97
N ASP A 343 -1.93 6.32 -20.77
CA ASP A 343 -3.26 6.72 -20.31
C ASP A 343 -4.11 5.51 -19.90
N HIS A 344 -4.10 4.45 -20.73
CA HIS A 344 -4.71 3.17 -20.40
C HIS A 344 -4.09 2.60 -19.11
N PHE A 345 -2.77 2.61 -18.98
CA PHE A 345 -2.12 2.14 -17.76
C PHE A 345 -2.54 2.93 -16.53
N ALA A 346 -2.63 4.26 -16.64
CA ALA A 346 -3.05 5.14 -15.55
C ALA A 346 -4.49 4.85 -15.11
N LEU A 347 -5.43 4.66 -16.05
CA LEU A 347 -6.81 4.26 -15.75
C LEU A 347 -6.87 2.88 -15.09
N GLY A 348 -6.14 1.89 -15.62
CA GLY A 348 -6.07 0.55 -15.03
C GLY A 348 -5.59 0.58 -13.59
N VAL A 349 -4.50 1.32 -13.30
CA VAL A 349 -4.00 1.49 -11.93
C VAL A 349 -5.01 2.20 -11.04
N LEU A 350 -5.69 3.23 -11.55
CA LEU A 350 -6.67 3.99 -10.79
C LEU A 350 -7.83 3.10 -10.33
N PHE A 351 -8.44 2.34 -11.25
CA PHE A 351 -9.51 1.38 -10.96
C PHE A 351 -9.04 0.26 -10.01
N ALA A 352 -7.89 -0.37 -10.30
CA ALA A 352 -7.34 -1.44 -9.47
C ALA A 352 -7.03 -0.96 -8.03
N SER A 353 -6.57 0.28 -7.87
CA SER A 353 -6.29 0.85 -6.54
C SER A 353 -7.53 1.04 -5.66
N ARG A 354 -8.72 0.92 -6.25
CA ARG A 354 -10.03 1.04 -5.59
C ARG A 354 -10.80 -0.27 -5.57
N GLY A 355 -10.16 -1.37 -5.96
CA GLY A 355 -10.78 -2.69 -6.01
C GLY A 355 -11.73 -2.91 -7.18
N ALA A 356 -11.83 -1.94 -8.10
CA ALA A 356 -12.62 -2.04 -9.34
C ALA A 356 -11.84 -2.83 -10.40
N TYR A 357 -11.52 -4.09 -10.08
CA TYR A 357 -10.68 -4.94 -10.94
C TYR A 357 -11.32 -5.27 -12.29
N PRO A 358 -12.64 -5.54 -12.40
CA PRO A 358 -13.28 -5.74 -13.70
C PRO A 358 -13.12 -4.55 -14.65
N GLU A 359 -13.18 -3.32 -14.15
CA GLU A 359 -12.97 -2.10 -14.91
C GLU A 359 -11.49 -1.85 -15.23
N ALA A 360 -10.57 -2.30 -14.38
CA ALA A 360 -9.13 -2.16 -14.60
C ALA A 360 -8.59 -3.07 -15.71
N ILE A 361 -9.11 -4.30 -15.82
CA ILE A 361 -8.67 -5.32 -16.78
C ILE A 361 -8.61 -4.81 -18.24
N PRO A 362 -9.69 -4.27 -18.85
CA PRO A 362 -9.65 -3.84 -20.25
C PRO A 362 -8.61 -2.75 -20.50
N HIS A 363 -8.35 -1.89 -19.51
CA HIS A 363 -7.31 -0.87 -19.63
C HIS A 363 -5.89 -1.48 -19.61
N PHE A 364 -5.63 -2.49 -18.79
CA PHE A 364 -4.33 -3.18 -18.83
C PHE A 364 -4.15 -4.05 -20.09
N GLU A 365 -5.21 -4.71 -20.56
CA GLU A 365 -5.20 -5.43 -21.84
C GLU A 365 -4.83 -4.51 -23.00
N GLU A 366 -5.47 -3.33 -23.06
CA GLU A 366 -5.18 -2.34 -24.10
C GLU A 366 -3.78 -1.72 -23.95
N THR A 367 -3.31 -1.52 -22.72
CA THR A 367 -1.91 -1.14 -22.46
C THR A 367 -0.95 -2.16 -23.06
N LEU A 368 -1.21 -3.46 -22.91
CA LEU A 368 -0.36 -4.52 -23.47
C LEU A 368 -0.53 -4.68 -24.98
N ARG A 369 -1.68 -4.32 -25.54
CA ARG A 369 -1.87 -4.26 -27.00
C ARG A 369 -0.99 -3.18 -27.61
N LEU A 370 -0.95 -1.99 -27.00
CA LEU A 370 -0.17 -0.84 -27.46
C LEU A 370 1.32 -0.93 -27.09
N ALA A 371 1.64 -1.46 -25.91
CA ALA A 371 2.99 -1.63 -25.38
C ALA A 371 3.23 -3.07 -24.87
N PRO A 372 3.42 -4.05 -25.78
CA PRO A 372 3.52 -5.47 -25.41
C PRO A 372 4.68 -5.84 -24.49
N ALA A 373 5.70 -4.97 -24.33
CA ALA A 373 6.83 -5.19 -23.45
C ALA A 373 6.61 -4.66 -22.02
N SER A 374 5.45 -4.08 -21.71
CA SER A 374 5.18 -3.48 -20.40
C SER A 374 4.99 -4.54 -19.31
N TYR A 375 6.05 -4.85 -18.57
CA TYR A 375 5.98 -5.72 -17.39
C TYR A 375 4.98 -5.22 -16.36
N SER A 376 4.97 -3.90 -16.08
CA SER A 376 4.05 -3.33 -15.09
C SER A 376 2.59 -3.53 -15.49
N ALA A 377 2.24 -3.40 -16.77
CA ALA A 377 0.88 -3.68 -17.22
C ALA A 377 0.54 -5.17 -17.10
N ALA A 378 1.45 -6.06 -17.52
CA ALA A 378 1.23 -7.51 -17.46
C ALA A 378 1.08 -8.04 -16.03
N PHE A 379 1.91 -7.54 -15.11
CA PHE A 379 1.81 -7.89 -13.69
C PHE A 379 0.50 -7.36 -13.08
N ASN A 380 0.15 -6.09 -13.30
CA ASN A 380 -1.11 -5.55 -12.78
C ASN A 380 -2.35 -6.19 -13.41
N LEU A 381 -2.28 -6.63 -14.67
CA LEU A 381 -3.33 -7.42 -15.32
C LEU A 381 -3.52 -8.78 -14.62
N ALA A 382 -2.42 -9.50 -14.36
CA ALA A 382 -2.47 -10.79 -13.67
C ALA A 382 -3.07 -10.66 -12.25
N VAL A 383 -2.66 -9.62 -11.51
CA VAL A 383 -3.25 -9.29 -10.20
C VAL A 383 -4.73 -8.95 -10.33
N SER A 384 -5.11 -8.16 -11.34
CA SER A 384 -6.52 -7.76 -11.54
C SER A 384 -7.40 -8.96 -11.91
N TYR A 385 -6.92 -9.91 -12.72
CA TYR A 385 -7.62 -11.15 -12.99
C TYR A 385 -7.86 -11.98 -11.72
N ASP A 386 -6.83 -12.15 -10.88
CA ASP A 386 -6.96 -12.93 -9.63
C ASP A 386 -7.98 -12.28 -8.69
N ARG A 387 -7.88 -10.97 -8.49
CA ARG A 387 -8.79 -10.23 -7.60
C ARG A 387 -10.22 -10.11 -8.14
N ALA A 388 -10.40 -10.22 -9.46
CA ALA A 388 -11.71 -10.36 -10.09
C ALA A 388 -12.27 -11.80 -10.03
N GLY A 389 -11.52 -12.75 -9.46
CA GLY A 389 -11.90 -14.16 -9.37
C GLY A 389 -11.61 -14.98 -10.64
N ASN A 390 -10.99 -14.38 -11.66
CA ASN A 390 -10.57 -15.07 -12.88
C ASN A 390 -9.18 -15.69 -12.72
N ARG A 391 -9.10 -16.73 -11.89
CA ARG A 391 -7.83 -17.31 -11.46
C ARG A 391 -7.03 -17.95 -12.60
N GLN A 392 -7.69 -18.58 -13.56
CA GLN A 392 -7.00 -19.21 -14.69
C GLN A 392 -6.35 -18.15 -15.59
N ALA A 393 -7.05 -17.06 -15.90
CA ALA A 393 -6.48 -15.96 -16.68
C ALA A 393 -5.28 -15.31 -15.96
N ALA A 394 -5.36 -15.19 -14.62
CA ALA A 394 -4.25 -14.70 -13.81
C ALA A 394 -2.99 -15.58 -13.95
N VAL A 395 -3.16 -16.91 -13.86
CA VAL A 395 -2.08 -17.90 -14.04
C VAL A 395 -1.51 -17.78 -15.45
N ASP A 396 -2.35 -17.81 -16.49
CA ASP A 396 -1.90 -17.76 -17.88
C ASP A 396 -1.14 -16.45 -18.18
N CYS A 397 -1.63 -15.32 -17.67
CA CYS A 397 -0.98 -14.02 -17.80
C CYS A 397 0.37 -13.99 -17.07
N ALA A 398 0.42 -14.49 -15.84
CA ALA A 398 1.65 -14.56 -15.05
C ALA A 398 2.69 -15.49 -15.70
N THR A 399 2.30 -16.69 -16.16
CA THR A 399 3.19 -17.64 -16.84
C THR A 399 3.75 -17.06 -18.14
N LYS A 400 2.93 -16.41 -18.98
CA LYS A 400 3.39 -15.74 -20.20
C LYS A 400 4.38 -14.61 -19.90
N THR A 401 4.13 -13.86 -18.83
CA THR A 401 5.02 -12.77 -18.40
C THR A 401 6.34 -13.32 -17.88
N LEU A 402 6.29 -14.42 -17.13
CA LEU A 402 7.45 -15.08 -16.53
C LEU A 402 8.40 -15.63 -17.59
N ALA A 403 7.85 -16.23 -18.66
CA ALA A 403 8.62 -16.74 -19.79
C ALA A 403 9.42 -15.64 -20.52
N ARG A 404 8.97 -14.38 -20.46
CA ARG A 404 9.63 -13.24 -21.10
C ARG A 404 10.58 -12.51 -20.15
N GLN A 405 10.17 -12.34 -18.91
CA GLN A 405 10.92 -11.62 -17.90
C GLN A 405 10.77 -12.32 -16.54
N PRO A 406 11.69 -13.24 -16.21
CA PRO A 406 11.67 -13.92 -14.92
C PRO A 406 12.04 -12.94 -13.81
N THR A 407 11.16 -12.80 -12.81
CA THR A 407 11.40 -11.99 -11.61
C THR A 407 10.98 -12.78 -10.38
N ALA A 408 11.66 -12.57 -9.24
CA ALA A 408 11.32 -13.24 -7.99
C ALA A 408 9.87 -12.97 -7.56
N GLU A 409 9.41 -11.73 -7.75
CA GLU A 409 8.04 -11.30 -7.47
C GLU A 409 7.00 -12.08 -8.28
N LEU A 410 7.27 -12.34 -9.56
CA LEU A 410 6.33 -13.05 -10.42
C LEU A 410 6.30 -14.55 -10.14
N TYR A 411 7.47 -15.14 -9.82
CA TYR A 411 7.55 -16.51 -9.32
C TYR A 411 6.72 -16.69 -8.04
N ASP A 412 6.88 -15.79 -7.06
CA ASP A 412 6.14 -15.82 -5.80
C ASP A 412 4.62 -15.63 -5.99
N PHE A 413 4.23 -14.69 -6.86
CA PHE A 413 2.84 -14.46 -7.21
C PHE A 413 2.22 -15.70 -7.88
N LEU A 414 2.89 -16.29 -8.87
CA LEU A 414 2.42 -17.49 -9.56
C LEU A 414 2.34 -18.70 -8.61
N ALA A 415 3.32 -18.86 -7.71
CA ALA A 415 3.29 -19.89 -6.68
C ALA A 415 2.06 -19.76 -5.77
N THR A 416 1.75 -18.52 -5.34
CA THR A 416 0.52 -18.22 -4.58
C THR A 416 -0.74 -18.54 -5.39
N LEU A 417 -0.74 -18.27 -6.70
CA LEU A 417 -1.85 -18.63 -7.58
C LEU A 417 -2.06 -20.16 -7.66
N GLU A 418 -0.98 -20.91 -7.78
CA GLU A 418 -1.00 -22.37 -7.91
C GLU A 418 -1.36 -23.06 -6.60
N GLU A 419 -0.79 -22.64 -5.47
CA GLU A 419 -1.06 -23.21 -4.16
C GLU A 419 -2.56 -23.15 -3.83
N SER A 420 -3.19 -21.97 -3.96
CA SER A 420 -4.63 -21.87 -3.67
C SER A 420 -5.51 -22.51 -4.77
N SER A 421 -4.95 -22.83 -5.93
CA SER A 421 -5.59 -23.71 -6.92
C SER A 421 -5.38 -25.21 -6.65
N GLY A 422 -4.68 -25.58 -5.58
CA GLY A 422 -4.34 -26.96 -5.24
C GLY A 422 -3.19 -27.58 -6.06
N ARG A 423 -2.48 -26.77 -6.86
CA ARG A 423 -1.31 -27.15 -7.67
C ARG A 423 -0.02 -26.98 -6.87
N TYR A 424 0.09 -27.75 -5.79
CA TYR A 424 1.15 -27.58 -4.79
C TYR A 424 2.57 -27.93 -5.29
N LEU A 425 2.68 -28.86 -6.25
CA LEU A 425 3.99 -29.24 -6.80
C LEU A 425 4.58 -28.14 -7.69
N GLU A 426 3.72 -27.48 -8.46
CA GLU A 426 4.07 -26.31 -9.25
C GLU A 426 4.39 -25.12 -8.33
N ALA A 427 3.55 -24.90 -7.31
CA ALA A 427 3.74 -23.83 -6.33
C ALA A 427 5.09 -23.90 -5.63
N VAL A 428 5.48 -25.07 -5.11
CA VAL A 428 6.77 -25.22 -4.42
C VAL A 428 7.95 -24.96 -5.38
N ARG A 429 7.86 -25.36 -6.65
CA ARG A 429 8.91 -25.07 -7.65
C ARG A 429 9.02 -23.58 -7.93
N HIS A 430 7.90 -22.88 -8.03
CA HIS A 430 7.93 -21.43 -8.23
C HIS A 430 8.36 -20.67 -6.98
N PHE A 431 8.00 -21.10 -5.76
CA PHE A 431 8.57 -20.54 -4.53
C PHE A 431 10.09 -20.74 -4.44
N GLN A 432 10.60 -21.91 -4.85
CA GLN A 432 12.05 -22.14 -4.97
C GLN A 432 12.68 -21.15 -5.95
N GLY A 433 12.10 -20.97 -7.14
CA GLY A 433 12.57 -20.00 -8.13
C GLY A 433 12.59 -18.55 -7.61
N ALA A 434 11.60 -18.16 -6.79
CA ALA A 434 11.59 -16.85 -6.14
C ALA A 434 12.77 -16.66 -5.17
N VAL A 435 13.07 -17.68 -4.35
CA VAL A 435 14.21 -17.68 -3.42
C VAL A 435 15.55 -17.72 -4.15
N GLU A 436 15.65 -18.46 -5.25
CA GLU A 436 16.87 -18.54 -6.07
C GLU A 436 17.22 -17.18 -6.70
N LEU A 437 16.21 -16.45 -7.20
CA LEU A 437 16.41 -15.12 -7.80
C LEU A 437 16.67 -14.02 -6.76
N ASP A 438 16.04 -14.10 -5.58
CA ASP A 438 16.26 -13.14 -4.50
C ASP A 438 16.34 -13.83 -3.13
N PRO A 439 17.52 -14.39 -2.79
CA PRO A 439 17.73 -15.08 -1.52
C PRO A 439 17.84 -14.11 -0.33
N ALA A 440 17.80 -12.79 -0.58
CA ALA A 440 17.82 -11.74 0.44
C ALA A 440 16.42 -11.25 0.82
N SER A 441 15.37 -11.83 0.23
CA SER A 441 13.99 -11.58 0.62
C SER A 441 13.56 -12.48 1.79
N GLU A 442 13.12 -11.84 2.87
CA GLU A 442 12.54 -12.55 4.02
C GLU A 442 11.18 -13.18 3.69
N GLN A 443 10.42 -12.55 2.79
CA GLN A 443 9.12 -13.06 2.34
C GLN A 443 9.27 -14.37 1.57
N TYR A 444 10.17 -14.44 0.58
CA TYR A 444 10.30 -15.63 -0.26
C TYR A 444 10.82 -16.84 0.53
N LEU A 445 11.77 -16.62 1.44
CA LEU A 445 12.20 -17.68 2.37
C LEU A 445 11.06 -18.15 3.27
N PHE A 446 10.25 -17.21 3.78
CA PHE A 446 9.10 -17.54 4.61
C PHE A 446 8.08 -18.39 3.84
N ASP A 447 7.70 -17.97 2.62
CA ASP A 447 6.68 -18.65 1.82
C ASP A 447 7.13 -20.04 1.37
N LEU A 448 8.40 -20.21 0.99
CA LEU A 448 8.95 -21.53 0.69
C LEU A 448 8.97 -22.44 1.93
N GLY A 449 9.43 -21.93 3.07
CA GLY A 449 9.45 -22.70 4.32
C GLY A 449 8.03 -23.08 4.78
N ALA A 450 7.07 -22.17 4.56
CA ALA A 450 5.66 -22.36 4.85
C ALA A 450 5.05 -23.46 3.99
N GLU A 451 5.34 -23.46 2.69
CA GLU A 451 4.85 -24.46 1.74
C GLU A 451 5.34 -25.85 2.16
N TYR A 452 6.62 -25.99 2.48
CA TYR A 452 7.15 -27.26 3.01
C TYR A 452 6.49 -27.68 4.33
N LEU A 453 6.27 -26.74 5.25
CA LEU A 453 5.64 -27.04 6.55
C LEU A 453 4.18 -27.47 6.39
N ALA A 454 3.42 -26.80 5.52
CA ALA A 454 2.02 -27.11 5.22
C ALA A 454 1.87 -28.51 4.60
N HIS A 455 2.86 -28.93 3.82
CA HIS A 455 2.92 -30.23 3.15
C HIS A 455 3.67 -31.31 3.94
N PHE A 456 3.94 -31.07 5.23
CA PHE A 456 4.58 -32.00 6.15
C PHE A 456 5.98 -32.46 5.72
N THR A 457 6.65 -31.63 4.93
CA THR A 457 8.02 -31.80 4.49
C THR A 457 8.94 -31.07 5.49
N PHE A 458 9.00 -31.61 6.72
CA PHE A 458 9.53 -30.89 7.89
C PHE A 458 11.05 -30.63 7.84
N VAL A 459 11.84 -31.57 7.33
CA VAL A 459 13.30 -31.41 7.27
C VAL A 459 13.68 -30.23 6.36
N PRO A 460 13.20 -30.15 5.10
CA PRO A 460 13.42 -28.98 4.26
C PRO A 460 12.85 -27.69 4.86
N ALA A 461 11.67 -27.74 5.50
CA ALA A 461 11.13 -26.56 6.20
C ALA A 461 12.11 -26.05 7.28
N THR A 462 12.67 -26.95 8.11
CA THR A 462 13.66 -26.59 9.12
C THR A 462 14.90 -25.95 8.51
N GLU A 463 15.41 -26.48 7.40
CA GLU A 463 16.58 -25.92 6.72
C GLU A 463 16.34 -24.49 6.22
N ILE A 464 15.22 -24.27 5.52
CA ILE A 464 14.84 -22.95 5.02
C ILE A 464 14.65 -21.95 6.18
N PHE A 465 13.91 -22.33 7.22
CA PHE A 465 13.71 -21.44 8.37
C PHE A 465 15.00 -21.19 9.16
N ARG A 466 15.95 -22.13 9.23
CA ARG A 466 17.29 -21.88 9.82
C ARG A 466 18.10 -20.87 9.02
N VAL A 467 17.99 -20.87 7.69
CA VAL A 467 18.59 -19.80 6.86
C VAL A 467 17.85 -18.48 7.12
N GLY A 468 16.52 -18.52 7.17
CA GLY A 468 15.67 -17.38 7.44
C GLY A 468 15.97 -16.68 8.77
N THR A 469 16.10 -17.42 9.87
CA THR A 469 16.39 -16.83 11.20
C THR A 469 17.81 -16.26 11.29
N ARG A 470 18.79 -16.83 10.57
CA ARG A 470 20.15 -16.27 10.49
C ARG A 470 20.20 -14.97 9.68
N LYS A 471 19.50 -14.91 8.55
CA LYS A 471 19.45 -13.70 7.70
C LYS A 471 18.56 -12.61 8.29
N PHE A 472 17.48 -13.00 8.98
CA PHE A 472 16.47 -12.10 9.52
C PHE A 472 16.27 -12.34 11.02
N PRO A 473 17.26 -12.00 11.87
CA PRO A 473 17.22 -12.26 13.31
C PRO A 473 16.14 -11.46 14.06
N ARG A 474 15.46 -10.52 13.39
CA ARG A 474 14.32 -9.77 13.92
C ARG A 474 12.97 -10.22 13.33
N SER A 475 12.92 -11.34 12.59
CA SER A 475 11.66 -11.87 12.06
C SER A 475 11.05 -12.92 12.98
N ALA A 476 10.06 -12.52 13.77
CA ALA A 476 9.33 -13.43 14.66
C ALA A 476 8.70 -14.60 13.87
N ARG A 477 8.23 -14.35 12.65
CA ARG A 477 7.59 -15.39 11.81
C ARG A 477 8.56 -16.46 11.34
N GLN A 478 9.82 -16.12 11.06
CA GLN A 478 10.85 -17.11 10.72
C GLN A 478 11.13 -18.04 11.89
N PHE A 479 11.23 -17.47 13.10
CA PHE A 479 11.40 -18.25 14.33
C PHE A 479 10.17 -19.11 14.64
N LEU A 480 8.95 -18.63 14.40
CA LEU A 480 7.74 -19.46 14.52
C LEU A 480 7.76 -20.62 13.53
N GLY A 481 8.10 -20.38 12.26
CA GLY A 481 8.24 -21.42 11.25
C GLY A 481 9.26 -22.49 11.67
N LEU A 482 10.45 -22.06 12.12
CA LEU A 482 11.48 -22.94 12.65
C LEU A 482 10.97 -23.78 13.82
N GLY A 483 10.33 -23.13 14.80
CA GLY A 483 9.82 -23.79 15.98
C GLY A 483 8.76 -24.84 15.65
N TYR A 484 7.86 -24.57 14.71
CA TYR A 484 6.86 -25.55 14.28
C TYR A 484 7.48 -26.72 13.51
N ALA A 485 8.47 -26.47 12.66
CA ALA A 485 9.18 -27.52 11.95
C ALA A 485 9.92 -28.44 12.93
N CYS A 486 10.58 -27.89 13.95
CA CYS A 486 11.24 -28.65 15.02
C CYS A 486 10.23 -29.39 15.91
N TYR A 487 9.12 -28.74 16.29
CA TYR A 487 8.05 -29.35 17.08
C TYR A 487 7.46 -30.58 16.39
N ALA A 488 7.18 -30.49 15.09
CA ALA A 488 6.67 -31.60 14.28
C ALA A 488 7.66 -32.78 14.23
N GLN A 489 8.95 -32.51 14.31
CA GLN A 489 10.03 -33.49 14.40
C GLN A 489 10.34 -33.96 15.83
N ARG A 490 9.57 -33.51 16.83
CA ARG A 490 9.75 -33.82 18.26
C ARG A 490 11.07 -33.29 18.85
N GLN A 491 11.66 -32.29 18.21
CA GLN A 491 12.81 -31.53 18.70
C GLN A 491 12.29 -30.40 19.61
N TYR A 492 11.78 -30.78 20.78
CA TYR A 492 11.09 -29.85 21.68
C TYR A 492 11.99 -28.76 22.29
N PRO A 493 13.24 -29.03 22.69
CA PRO A 493 14.15 -27.98 23.15
C PRO A 493 14.43 -26.92 22.08
N GLU A 494 14.70 -27.34 20.84
CA GLU A 494 14.94 -26.45 19.70
C GLU A 494 13.68 -25.67 19.32
N ALA A 495 12.51 -26.30 19.40
CA ALA A 495 11.23 -25.62 19.21
C ALA A 495 10.98 -24.56 20.29
N GLY A 496 11.32 -24.86 21.54
CA GLY A 496 11.23 -23.90 22.66
C GLY A 496 12.09 -22.67 22.45
N GLU A 497 13.33 -22.86 22.02
CA GLU A 497 14.19 -21.74 21.66
C GLU A 497 13.61 -20.85 20.58
N ALA A 498 13.11 -21.45 19.51
CA ALA A 498 12.57 -20.71 18.40
C ALA A 498 11.28 -19.96 18.80
N PHE A 499 10.35 -20.59 19.53
CA PHE A 499 9.15 -19.91 20.01
C PHE A 499 9.45 -18.80 21.02
N LEU A 500 10.41 -19.01 21.92
CA LEU A 500 10.82 -17.97 22.86
C LEU A 500 11.51 -16.81 22.15
N ALA A 501 12.38 -17.07 21.17
CA ALA A 501 12.97 -16.02 20.33
C ALA A 501 11.89 -15.23 19.58
N ALA A 502 10.86 -15.90 19.05
CA ALA A 502 9.72 -15.21 18.43
C ALA A 502 8.98 -14.30 19.42
N LEU A 503 8.79 -14.75 20.67
CA LEU A 503 8.16 -13.96 21.73
C LEU A 503 9.06 -12.80 22.21
N GLU A 504 10.39 -12.96 22.19
CA GLU A 504 11.33 -11.88 22.49
C GLU A 504 11.31 -10.77 21.43
N ILE A 505 11.06 -11.14 20.17
CA ILE A 505 10.92 -10.19 19.05
C ILE A 505 9.55 -9.51 19.05
N ASP A 506 8.48 -10.29 19.26
CA ASP A 506 7.10 -9.80 19.35
C ASP A 506 6.42 -10.28 20.65
N PRO A 507 6.61 -9.53 21.76
CA PRO A 507 6.06 -9.88 23.08
C PRO A 507 4.54 -9.98 23.13
N ALA A 508 3.83 -9.30 22.22
CA ALA A 508 2.37 -9.31 22.16
C ALA A 508 1.81 -10.38 21.20
N SER A 509 2.68 -11.25 20.66
CA SER A 509 2.28 -12.27 19.70
C SER A 509 1.44 -13.37 20.35
N ARG A 510 0.12 -13.33 20.13
CA ARG A 510 -0.78 -14.46 20.46
C ARG A 510 -0.33 -15.77 19.81
N LEU A 511 0.24 -15.71 18.61
CA LEU A 511 0.69 -16.89 17.90
C LEU A 511 1.90 -17.51 18.59
N ALA A 512 2.90 -16.71 18.96
CA ALA A 512 4.06 -17.19 19.72
C ALA A 512 3.68 -17.70 21.11
N MET A 513 2.76 -17.02 21.79
CA MET A 513 2.21 -17.48 23.07
C MET A 513 1.53 -18.86 22.93
N THR A 514 0.70 -19.05 21.90
CA THR A 514 0.02 -20.31 21.66
C THR A 514 1.01 -21.43 21.30
N ALA A 515 2.03 -21.12 20.49
CA ALA A 515 3.09 -22.04 20.13
C ALA A 515 3.92 -22.47 21.35
N TRP A 516 4.27 -21.51 22.21
CA TRP A 516 4.95 -21.78 23.45
C TRP A 516 4.10 -22.69 24.36
N ASN A 517 2.79 -22.45 24.47
CA ASN A 517 1.90 -23.25 25.33
C ASN A 517 1.80 -24.72 24.95
N SER A 518 2.16 -25.12 23.72
CA SER A 518 2.13 -26.53 23.30
C SER A 518 3.36 -27.32 23.75
N LEU A 519 4.38 -26.68 24.32
CA LEU A 519 5.65 -27.31 24.71
C LEU A 519 5.75 -27.84 26.15
N PRO A 520 5.21 -27.18 27.20
CA PRO A 520 5.54 -27.50 28.59
C PRO A 520 5.32 -28.96 29.00
N ALA A 521 4.37 -29.65 28.37
CA ALA A 521 4.11 -31.07 28.64
C ALA A 521 5.22 -32.02 28.12
N PHE A 522 6.11 -31.54 27.26
CA PHE A 522 7.13 -32.33 26.55
C PHE A 522 8.56 -31.93 26.88
N LEU A 523 8.76 -30.82 27.60
CA LEU A 523 10.11 -30.36 27.98
C LEU A 523 10.63 -31.15 29.19
N PRO A 524 11.87 -31.65 29.15
CA PRO A 524 12.49 -32.28 30.30
C PRO A 524 12.87 -31.21 31.35
N PRO A 525 13.00 -31.58 32.63
CA PRO A 525 13.22 -30.61 33.71
C PRO A 525 14.43 -29.71 33.50
N ALA A 526 15.52 -30.26 32.98
CA ALA A 526 16.77 -29.53 32.72
C ALA A 526 16.61 -28.33 31.77
N GLU A 527 15.62 -28.33 30.87
CA GLU A 527 15.42 -27.21 29.94
C GLU A 527 14.78 -25.99 30.63
N TRP A 528 14.14 -26.15 31.78
CA TRP A 528 13.53 -25.03 32.49
C TRP A 528 14.58 -24.03 33.01
N GLU A 529 15.76 -24.51 33.41
CA GLU A 529 16.88 -23.67 33.85
C GLU A 529 17.30 -22.65 32.78
N ARG A 530 17.13 -23.02 31.51
CA ARG A 530 17.45 -22.20 30.34
C ARG A 530 16.36 -21.18 30.01
N PHE A 531 15.09 -21.57 30.09
CA PHE A 531 13.97 -20.72 29.67
C PHE A 531 13.48 -19.76 30.75
N LEU A 532 13.46 -20.17 32.01
CA LEU A 532 12.92 -19.36 33.11
C LEU A 532 13.61 -18.00 33.29
N PRO A 533 14.97 -17.87 33.22
CA PRO A 533 15.62 -16.58 33.35
C PRO A 533 15.24 -15.59 32.23
N ARG A 534 15.10 -16.09 31.00
CA ARG A 534 14.70 -15.28 29.83
C ARG A 534 13.26 -14.81 29.94
N LEU A 535 12.32 -15.70 30.28
CA LEU A 535 10.92 -15.35 30.51
C LEU A 535 10.76 -14.36 31.67
N ARG A 536 11.50 -14.56 32.78
CA ARG A 536 11.56 -13.59 33.88
C ARG A 536 12.03 -12.23 33.40
N ARG A 537 13.11 -12.16 32.61
CA ARG A 537 13.58 -10.90 32.03
C ARG A 537 12.51 -10.25 31.14
N LEU A 538 11.84 -11.02 30.29
CA LEU A 538 10.77 -10.51 29.43
C LEU A 538 9.61 -9.91 30.23
N THR A 539 9.15 -10.56 31.30
CA THR A 539 8.08 -9.98 32.16
C THR A 539 8.48 -8.69 32.86
N LYS A 540 9.78 -8.48 33.13
CA LYS A 540 10.27 -7.19 33.66
C LYS A 540 10.25 -6.09 32.59
N LEU A 541 10.58 -6.43 31.35
CA LEU A 541 10.55 -5.50 30.22
C LEU A 541 9.12 -5.18 29.76
N HIS A 542 8.21 -6.15 29.89
CA HIS A 542 6.84 -6.08 29.40
C HIS A 542 5.81 -6.45 30.49
N PRO A 543 5.73 -5.69 31.59
CA PRO A 543 4.95 -6.07 32.78
C PRO A 543 3.42 -6.02 32.58
N GLN A 544 2.95 -5.42 31.49
CA GLN A 544 1.52 -5.31 31.15
C GLN A 544 1.14 -6.12 29.90
N THR A 545 2.03 -6.98 29.41
CA THR A 545 1.79 -7.78 28.20
C THR A 545 1.29 -9.18 28.58
N PRO A 546 0.00 -9.50 28.40
CA PRO A 546 -0.59 -10.73 28.94
C PRO A 546 0.04 -12.00 28.39
N GLU A 547 0.48 -11.99 27.13
CA GLU A 547 1.16 -13.11 26.45
C GLU A 547 2.45 -13.52 27.18
N VAL A 548 3.29 -12.55 27.54
CA VAL A 548 4.56 -12.80 28.23
C VAL A 548 4.31 -13.27 29.67
N LEU A 549 3.38 -12.61 30.38
CA LEU A 549 2.98 -13.00 31.73
C LEU A 549 2.45 -14.43 31.74
N PHE A 550 1.64 -14.78 30.74
CA PHE A 550 1.11 -16.13 30.54
C PHE A 550 2.25 -17.13 30.35
N CYS A 551 3.13 -16.92 29.37
CA CYS A 551 4.22 -17.86 29.08
C CYS A 551 5.13 -18.11 30.29
N TYR A 552 5.43 -17.06 31.07
CA TYR A 552 6.21 -17.21 32.30
C TYR A 552 5.45 -17.93 33.41
N GLY A 553 4.17 -17.60 33.60
CA GLY A 553 3.30 -18.26 34.58
C GLY A 553 3.18 -19.77 34.33
N ILE A 554 3.00 -20.18 33.07
CA ILE A 554 2.96 -21.59 32.70
C ILE A 554 4.30 -22.28 32.91
N ALA A 555 5.40 -21.63 32.52
CA ALA A 555 6.74 -22.19 32.71
C ALA A 555 7.02 -22.47 34.19
N LEU A 556 6.71 -21.53 35.09
CA LEU A 556 6.85 -21.70 36.54
C LEU A 556 5.93 -22.80 37.09
N PHE A 557 4.66 -22.81 36.69
CA PHE A 557 3.71 -23.82 37.15
C PHE A 557 4.19 -25.23 36.77
N ARG A 558 4.72 -25.39 35.55
CA ARG A 558 5.15 -26.69 35.02
C ARG A 558 6.51 -27.12 35.54
N SER A 559 7.48 -26.20 35.73
CA SER A 559 8.78 -26.55 36.33
C SER A 559 8.63 -27.02 37.78
N GLU A 560 7.81 -26.34 38.58
CA GLU A 560 7.60 -26.70 39.99
C GLU A 560 6.74 -27.95 40.20
N SER A 561 5.86 -28.26 39.25
CA SER A 561 5.14 -29.55 39.23
C SER A 561 6.08 -30.75 39.14
N VAL A 562 7.32 -30.55 38.69
CA VAL A 562 8.33 -31.60 38.57
C VAL A 562 9.37 -31.57 39.70
N GLU A 563 9.73 -30.38 40.19
CA GLU A 563 10.81 -30.22 41.19
C GLU A 563 10.32 -30.16 42.65
N GLY A 564 9.02 -30.00 42.91
CA GLY A 564 8.44 -30.07 44.26
C GLY A 564 8.72 -28.86 45.17
N GLN A 565 9.28 -27.77 44.64
CA GLN A 565 9.47 -26.51 45.38
C GLN A 565 8.16 -25.71 45.49
N ARG A 566 7.93 -25.02 46.63
CA ARG A 566 6.63 -24.41 46.99
C ARG A 566 6.46 -22.93 46.57
N GLY A 567 7.50 -22.26 46.06
CA GLY A 567 7.54 -20.79 45.96
C GLY A 567 7.02 -20.19 44.64
N GLY A 568 7.19 -20.88 43.53
CA GLY A 568 6.83 -20.46 42.18
C GLY A 568 5.36 -20.66 41.83
N TYR A 569 4.60 -21.50 42.53
CA TYR A 569 3.16 -21.64 42.37
C TYR A 569 2.42 -20.33 42.67
N GLU A 570 2.82 -19.64 43.73
CA GLU A 570 2.22 -18.36 44.12
C GLU A 570 2.51 -17.27 43.08
N LEU A 571 3.74 -17.25 42.56
CA LEU A 571 4.12 -16.35 41.48
C LEU A 571 3.41 -16.71 40.17
N ALA A 572 3.33 -17.99 39.82
CA ALA A 572 2.62 -18.48 38.64
C ALA A 572 1.13 -18.12 38.68
N ARG A 573 0.49 -18.30 39.84
CA ARG A 573 -0.89 -17.87 40.10
C ARG A 573 -1.05 -16.37 39.88
N SER A 574 -0.21 -15.56 40.53
CA SER A 574 -0.26 -14.10 40.39
C SER A 574 -0.10 -13.65 38.94
N LEU A 575 0.82 -14.27 38.18
CA LEU A 575 1.03 -13.97 36.76
C LEU A 575 -0.19 -14.34 35.91
N LEU A 576 -0.77 -15.52 36.09
CA LEU A 576 -1.94 -15.98 35.33
C LEU A 576 -3.22 -15.20 35.68
N GLU A 577 -3.43 -14.87 36.96
CA GLU A 577 -4.54 -13.99 37.38
C GLU A 577 -4.42 -12.61 36.73
N ARG A 578 -3.21 -12.05 36.70
CA ARG A 578 -2.94 -10.78 35.99
C ARG A 578 -3.14 -10.90 34.48
N THR A 579 -2.75 -12.02 33.86
CA THR A 579 -3.04 -12.28 32.44
C THR A 579 -4.55 -12.26 32.17
N VAL A 580 -5.35 -12.95 32.99
CA VAL A 580 -6.82 -13.00 32.83
C VAL A 580 -7.46 -11.63 33.11
N ALA A 581 -6.95 -10.88 34.10
CA ALA A 581 -7.43 -9.53 34.39
C ALA A 581 -7.18 -8.55 33.24
N LEU A 582 -5.98 -8.59 32.65
CA LEU A 582 -5.64 -7.77 31.48
C LEU A 582 -6.35 -8.22 30.21
N ARG A 583 -6.62 -9.52 30.07
CA ARG A 583 -7.33 -10.08 28.92
C ARG A 583 -8.35 -11.15 29.32
N PRO A 584 -9.59 -10.74 29.66
CA PRO A 584 -10.63 -11.66 30.12
C PRO A 584 -11.11 -12.66 29.06
N ASN A 585 -10.96 -12.34 27.77
CA ASN A 585 -11.36 -13.15 26.62
C ASN A 585 -10.23 -14.04 26.09
N LEU A 586 -9.38 -14.57 26.97
CA LEU A 586 -8.29 -15.48 26.64
C LEU A 586 -8.53 -16.89 27.22
N PRO A 587 -9.21 -17.79 26.48
CA PRO A 587 -9.55 -19.14 26.97
C PRO A 587 -8.33 -19.94 27.40
N GLU A 588 -7.19 -19.80 26.71
CA GLU A 588 -5.95 -20.51 27.02
C GLU A 588 -5.44 -20.15 28.42
N ALA A 589 -5.52 -18.88 28.82
CA ALA A 589 -5.12 -18.41 30.15
C ALA A 589 -6.05 -18.90 31.25
N ARG A 590 -7.37 -18.86 31.02
CA ARG A 590 -8.37 -19.35 31.99
C ARG A 590 -8.26 -20.85 32.20
N LEU A 591 -8.04 -21.61 31.12
CA LEU A 591 -7.85 -23.05 31.20
C LEU A 591 -6.66 -23.42 32.08
N GLU A 592 -5.54 -22.73 31.90
CA GLU A 592 -4.34 -23.02 32.69
C GLU A 592 -4.42 -22.49 34.13
N LEU A 593 -5.08 -21.35 34.36
CA LEU A 593 -5.39 -20.88 35.70
C LEU A 593 -6.28 -21.88 36.45
N GLY A 594 -7.30 -22.43 35.78
CA GLY A 594 -8.14 -23.50 36.31
C GLY A 594 -7.35 -24.77 36.63
N ASN A 595 -6.39 -25.16 35.76
CA ASN A 595 -5.50 -26.29 36.02
C ASN A 595 -4.62 -26.04 37.27
N LEU A 596 -4.14 -24.81 37.46
CA LEU A 596 -3.35 -24.43 38.64
C LEU A 596 -4.18 -24.52 39.91
N TYR A 597 -5.40 -23.96 39.91
CA TYR A 597 -6.31 -24.08 41.06
C TYR A 597 -6.66 -25.53 41.38
N ALA A 598 -6.90 -26.36 40.36
CA ALA A 598 -7.17 -27.78 40.54
C ALA A 598 -5.98 -28.52 41.19
N ALA A 599 -4.75 -28.23 40.75
CA ALA A 599 -3.52 -28.80 41.34
C ALA A 599 -3.33 -28.40 42.81
N ARG A 600 -3.86 -27.24 43.23
CA ARG A 600 -3.85 -26.75 44.61
C ARG A 600 -5.04 -27.22 45.46
N GLY A 601 -5.97 -27.97 44.87
CA GLY A 601 -7.19 -28.41 45.54
C GLY A 601 -8.26 -27.32 45.69
N GLU A 602 -8.09 -26.15 45.04
CA GLU A 602 -9.06 -25.05 45.02
C GLU A 602 -10.19 -25.35 44.01
N LYS A 603 -10.99 -26.39 44.28
CA LYS A 603 -11.91 -27.01 43.31
C LYS A 603 -12.99 -26.05 42.80
N GLU A 604 -13.49 -25.15 43.65
CA GLU A 604 -14.55 -24.20 43.29
C GLU A 604 -14.03 -23.14 42.30
N LYS A 605 -12.82 -22.62 42.54
CA LYS A 605 -12.18 -21.67 41.62
C LYS A 605 -11.83 -22.33 40.28
N ALA A 606 -11.30 -23.55 40.33
CA ALA A 606 -11.04 -24.33 39.11
C ALA A 606 -12.33 -24.54 38.28
N THR A 607 -13.42 -24.89 38.95
CA THR A 607 -14.75 -25.06 38.33
C THR A 607 -15.22 -23.77 37.66
N ALA A 608 -15.06 -22.61 38.33
CA ALA A 608 -15.46 -21.32 37.78
C ALA A 608 -14.67 -20.97 36.50
N GLU A 609 -13.35 -21.15 36.50
CA GLU A 609 -12.52 -20.87 35.33
C GLU A 609 -12.85 -21.80 34.15
N PHE A 610 -13.02 -23.11 34.38
CA PHE A 610 -13.38 -24.04 33.31
C PHE A 610 -14.76 -23.75 32.69
N ARG A 611 -15.72 -23.28 33.49
CA ARG A 611 -17.01 -22.80 32.96
C ARG A 611 -16.85 -21.58 32.06
N GLU A 612 -16.02 -20.61 32.45
CA GLU A 612 -15.73 -19.45 31.58
C GLU A 612 -14.99 -19.85 30.30
N VAL A 613 -14.11 -20.87 30.33
CA VAL A 613 -13.51 -21.44 29.11
C VAL A 613 -14.59 -21.96 28.15
N ILE A 614 -15.54 -22.75 28.65
CA ILE A 614 -16.63 -23.31 27.83
C ILE A 614 -17.56 -22.19 27.31
N LYS A 615 -17.81 -21.16 28.11
CA LYS A 615 -18.60 -20.00 27.69
C LYS A 615 -17.93 -19.22 26.56
N LEU A 616 -16.61 -19.02 26.63
CA LEU A 616 -15.85 -18.36 25.56
C LEU A 616 -15.67 -19.26 24.34
N GLN A 617 -15.53 -20.57 24.55
CA GLN A 617 -15.33 -21.56 23.51
C GLN A 617 -16.14 -22.83 23.79
N PRO A 618 -17.41 -22.89 23.35
CA PRO A 618 -18.27 -24.05 23.58
C PRO A 618 -17.77 -25.35 22.95
N GLY A 619 -16.90 -25.26 21.94
CA GLY A 619 -16.23 -26.42 21.31
C GLY A 619 -14.92 -26.83 21.99
N SER A 620 -14.60 -26.33 23.19
CA SER A 620 -13.35 -26.63 23.87
C SER A 620 -13.36 -28.01 24.51
N GLU A 621 -12.78 -29.00 23.81
CA GLU A 621 -12.62 -30.36 24.35
C GLU A 621 -11.93 -30.37 25.72
N MET A 622 -10.84 -29.61 25.84
CA MET A 622 -10.06 -29.58 27.08
C MET A 622 -10.85 -28.89 28.19
N GLY A 623 -11.68 -27.88 27.87
CA GLY A 623 -12.60 -27.26 28.83
C GLY A 623 -13.59 -28.29 29.41
N HIS A 624 -14.28 -29.02 28.55
CA HIS A 624 -15.22 -30.08 28.96
C HIS A 624 -14.53 -31.22 29.72
N TYR A 625 -13.35 -31.66 29.26
CA TYR A 625 -12.57 -32.70 29.95
C TYR A 625 -12.17 -32.27 31.37
N ARG A 626 -11.61 -31.07 31.53
CA ARG A 626 -11.16 -30.55 32.82
C ARG A 626 -12.33 -30.27 33.78
N LEU A 627 -13.44 -29.75 33.26
CA LEU A 627 -14.66 -29.56 34.06
C LEU A 627 -15.27 -30.89 34.51
N GLY A 628 -15.29 -31.90 33.63
CA GLY A 628 -15.72 -33.25 33.98
C GLY A 628 -14.84 -33.90 35.06
N GLN A 629 -13.52 -33.70 34.99
CA GLN A 629 -12.59 -34.16 36.01
C GLN A 629 -12.87 -33.51 37.38
N ILE A 630 -12.99 -32.18 37.42
CA ILE A 630 -13.19 -31.48 38.70
C ILE A 630 -14.55 -31.79 39.34
N TYR A 631 -15.61 -31.97 38.54
CA TYR A 631 -16.92 -32.42 39.05
C TYR A 631 -16.86 -33.81 39.66
N ARG A 632 -16.14 -34.74 39.03
CA ARG A 632 -15.94 -36.07 39.58
C ARG A 632 -15.19 -36.00 40.91
N ASP A 633 -14.16 -35.16 41.00
CA ASP A 633 -13.37 -34.97 42.22
C ASP A 633 -14.18 -34.25 43.33
N GLN A 634 -15.26 -33.55 42.99
CA GLN A 634 -16.24 -32.96 43.91
C GLN A 634 -17.40 -33.92 44.26
N GLY A 635 -17.46 -35.12 43.69
CA GLY A 635 -18.58 -36.07 43.88
C GLY A 635 -19.84 -35.74 43.06
N ARG A 636 -19.78 -34.76 42.15
CA ARG A 636 -20.89 -34.34 41.28
C ARG A 636 -20.97 -35.22 40.03
N LEU A 637 -21.26 -36.50 40.23
CA LEU A 637 -21.12 -37.54 39.21
C LEU A 637 -22.00 -37.32 37.98
N THR A 638 -23.22 -36.80 38.14
CA THR A 638 -24.15 -36.55 37.03
C THR A 638 -23.66 -35.46 36.09
N GLU A 639 -23.12 -34.38 36.64
CA GLU A 639 -22.54 -33.27 35.87
C GLU A 639 -21.22 -33.70 35.23
N ALA A 640 -20.38 -34.44 35.97
CA ALA A 640 -19.16 -35.02 35.42
C ALA A 640 -19.43 -35.91 34.19
N GLN A 641 -20.46 -36.76 34.26
CA GLN A 641 -20.85 -37.63 33.16
C GLN A 641 -21.30 -36.84 31.92
N LYS A 642 -22.05 -35.74 32.10
CA LYS A 642 -22.47 -34.86 31.00
C LYS A 642 -21.28 -34.23 30.29
N GLU A 643 -20.38 -33.60 31.06
CA GLU A 643 -19.20 -32.92 30.50
C GLU A 643 -18.25 -33.91 29.80
N LEU A 644 -18.04 -35.10 30.36
CA LEU A 644 -17.19 -36.12 29.76
C LEU A 644 -17.81 -36.74 28.49
N ALA A 645 -19.15 -36.83 28.40
CA ALA A 645 -19.83 -37.25 27.19
C ALA A 645 -19.66 -36.23 26.05
N LEU A 646 -19.80 -34.93 26.37
CA LEU A 646 -19.54 -33.84 25.42
C LEU A 646 -18.08 -33.84 24.95
N TYR A 647 -17.12 -34.01 25.85
CA TYR A 647 -15.72 -34.20 25.50
C TYR A 647 -15.53 -35.35 24.50
N ALA A 648 -16.12 -36.52 24.77
CA ALA A 648 -16.00 -37.68 23.88
C ALA A 648 -16.60 -37.43 22.49
N GLU A 649 -17.73 -36.74 22.41
CA GLU A 649 -18.35 -36.36 21.12
C GLU A 649 -17.45 -35.38 20.35
N LEU A 650 -17.00 -34.30 21.00
CA LEU A 650 -16.13 -33.30 20.38
C LEU A 650 -14.82 -33.91 19.90
N SER A 651 -14.22 -34.80 20.70
CA SER A 651 -13.00 -35.53 20.33
C SER A 651 -13.19 -36.59 19.26
N ARG A 652 -14.40 -37.13 19.11
CA ARG A 652 -14.70 -37.96 17.94
C ARG A 652 -14.78 -37.09 16.68
N ARG A 653 -15.59 -36.03 16.68
CA ARG A 653 -15.74 -35.11 15.53
C ARG A 653 -14.40 -34.56 15.06
N ARG A 654 -13.57 -34.09 16.00
CA ARG A 654 -12.23 -33.59 15.70
C ARG A 654 -11.35 -34.64 15.03
N ARG A 655 -11.32 -35.87 15.56
CA ARG A 655 -10.51 -36.96 14.97
C ARG A 655 -10.96 -37.31 13.56
N GLU A 656 -12.27 -37.31 13.30
CA GLU A 656 -12.84 -37.54 11.97
C GLU A 656 -12.43 -36.43 10.99
N GLU A 657 -12.55 -35.17 11.41
CA GLU A 657 -12.11 -34.00 10.64
C GLU A 657 -10.60 -34.05 10.34
N MET A 658 -9.79 -34.45 11.32
CA MET A 658 -8.34 -34.62 11.15
C MET A 658 -7.99 -35.73 10.18
N ALA A 659 -8.66 -36.88 10.28
CA ALA A 659 -8.41 -38.02 9.40
C ALA A 659 -8.71 -37.66 7.94
N SER A 660 -9.85 -37.00 7.71
CA SER A 660 -10.26 -36.50 6.38
C SER A 660 -9.23 -35.55 5.80
N THR A 661 -8.74 -34.58 6.58
CA THR A 661 -7.77 -33.61 6.06
C THR A 661 -6.38 -34.19 5.89
N ARG A 662 -5.93 -35.10 6.78
CA ARG A 662 -4.61 -35.73 6.64
C ARG A 662 -4.52 -36.58 5.38
N SER A 663 -5.60 -37.26 4.99
CA SER A 663 -5.64 -38.01 3.72
C SER A 663 -5.54 -37.11 2.47
N ALA A 664 -5.80 -35.80 2.59
CA ALA A 664 -5.74 -34.85 1.48
C ALA A 664 -4.37 -34.17 1.31
N ILE A 665 -3.46 -34.27 2.30
CA ILE A 665 -2.16 -33.60 2.27
C ILE A 665 -1.19 -34.41 1.41
N LYS A 666 -0.71 -33.80 0.32
CA LYS A 666 0.38 -34.35 -0.50
C LYS A 666 1.72 -33.97 0.14
N GLN A 667 2.56 -34.94 0.45
CA GLN A 667 3.92 -34.69 0.93
C GLN A 667 4.89 -34.58 -0.24
N PHE A 668 5.83 -33.63 -0.17
CA PHE A 668 6.88 -33.53 -1.17
C PHE A 668 8.04 -34.48 -0.84
N ILE A 669 8.45 -35.29 -1.81
CA ILE A 669 9.68 -36.07 -1.76
C ILE A 669 10.72 -35.30 -2.56
N LEU A 670 11.68 -34.66 -1.89
CA LEU A 670 12.81 -34.04 -2.56
C LEU A 670 13.81 -35.13 -2.95
N GLY A 671 13.89 -35.43 -4.24
CA GLY A 671 14.96 -36.26 -4.78
C GLY A 671 16.28 -35.49 -4.69
N GLN A 672 17.35 -36.13 -4.22
CA GLN A 672 18.69 -35.62 -4.47
C GLN A 672 18.88 -35.57 -5.98
N SER A 673 19.13 -34.39 -6.54
CA SER A 673 19.54 -34.29 -7.94
C SER A 673 20.75 -35.20 -8.13
N PRO A 674 20.76 -36.14 -9.11
CA PRO A 674 21.96 -36.90 -9.42
C PRO A 674 23.05 -35.89 -9.73
N GLY A 675 24.09 -35.89 -8.89
CA GLY A 675 25.11 -34.85 -8.88
C GLY A 675 25.68 -34.62 -10.28
N ASN A 676 25.59 -33.39 -10.75
CA ASN A 676 26.39 -32.94 -11.88
C ASN A 676 27.86 -32.94 -11.41
N PRO A 677 28.79 -33.72 -12.01
CA PRO A 677 30.16 -33.91 -11.49
C PRO A 677 31.07 -32.67 -11.51
N SER A 678 30.54 -31.48 -11.81
CA SER A 678 31.33 -30.33 -12.24
C SER A 678 31.15 -29.05 -11.40
N GLN A 679 30.58 -29.12 -10.19
CA GLN A 679 30.59 -27.98 -9.27
C GLN A 679 31.20 -28.34 -7.90
N PRO A 680 32.16 -27.54 -7.39
CA PRO A 680 32.76 -27.78 -6.09
C PRO A 680 31.70 -27.56 -4.99
N LYS A 681 31.62 -28.54 -4.09
CA LYS A 681 30.79 -28.50 -2.88
C LYS A 681 31.12 -27.24 -2.09
N THR A 682 30.24 -26.25 -2.11
CA THR A 682 30.21 -25.23 -1.07
C THR A 682 29.55 -25.87 0.16
N SER A 683 30.40 -26.22 1.12
CA SER A 683 29.98 -26.60 2.47
C SER A 683 29.24 -25.43 3.13
N PHE A 684 28.03 -25.68 3.61
CA PHE A 684 27.27 -24.81 4.51
C PHE A 684 26.88 -25.54 5.79
#